data_AF-A0A8H7B4T3-F1
#
_entry.id   AF-A0A8H7B4T3-F1
#
_cell.length_a   1.000
_cell.length_b   1.000
_cell.length_c   1.000
_cell.angle_alpha   90.00
_cell.angle_beta   90.00
_cell.angle_gamma   90.00
#
_symmetry.space_group_name_H-M   'P 1'
#
loop_
_entity.id
_entity.type
_entity.pdbx_description
1 polymer ?
#
loop_
_entity_poly.entity_id
_entity_poly.type
_entity_poly.pdbx_seq_one_letter_code
_entity_poly.pdbx_strand_id
1 'polypeptide(L)'
;MSRHYFNPPDHDTTFSTPLQAMYWNGVYYPNWRIYRDQPPVSLNYDVISHVFYAFAWVKDDGTVYLSDEWADAQIDVPGTDDIPAAKGCLNSFALLKRKYTRLRVVLSVGGGGKGSEPFAGVARDPACRERFAQTSLALVQQFGIDGIDIDWEHPADASQGRDYIALLATLRQYLPAPQYTLSSALPAGEWALQHINLAHASHYLDMINLMAYDYSGPWVKKCGHQAQLFTPHIPHSPEAAISCHSAVSYMMQQGVPRHKIVMGVPAYGRSFTGTRGIGHSFSGQAGEEGTFEYRDLPRPGAEEHVDEQLGAAYCIGGDGGLVTYDTPQTVRMKANYVRQNGLGGLFYWTGTGDASSLTQKDRSLVYNGFLADYDPIDHLNALFSHPATLSSVSATSDALRNYQDDLDQDIAGVVASQSSSDADSVQRIQAAKAELADLFKKIESVRERAMQTEQTITEMTADIKRLDSTKKNLTLSMTALKRLQMLTTAYEQLRSLSKSRQYRECAQLLQAVIQLVAHFKSYRSIDQIATLSRNVADVQGELLEQVCEDFEVTFAKGETASRKAMLAEACLVIDALGEHARTRLINWYCNTQLREYRQVFRGNDEAGSLDNIGRRYSWFNRMMKTYDVEHASIFPAYWRVNEMLANSFCEGTREDFKSILQKSVRRGDGQSLDVELLLSCLQETLDFEHSLERRFANESRSSMDTVASKDDRPHGFSQAISEAFEPYMSLWVESQDKQLANLIPKYRQQPLRNPEEDFSPQAVIPSSTELFQFYRLTLAQCAKLSTGTRLQELSMTFAKYLDQYGQQVLYYFLSEKAGAQGPSVEDAVLILNTADYCYMTCNQLEEKIRGRIDEDFKEKVDLQSQADAFMGIASATVRMLVRKVEMACEPSWREMRNTPWAKLESVGDQSSYVAELLRSVKERSGEILKHLHKQQYARAFSDNLVDLMASTYIANIMQCKPISEVGAEQMLLDSYVLKKGFTELPTLNEEPGTAPPASFIKRVNQSMSKIDPLLKTLQVRPSPPEALVQAYLIHIADKSDTNFRKILDLKGIRKAEQTQLLDLFSAFRASPNHENLVQNSPFLTPLQIQTAGSVGSTAGSVMGTMGTPSLGGGRFDAAGLGNMLVNAARDGVDRFGSPAPGQQQAGGADGGANLESNLKNIGKFFRRDVGGFRGFGRSEDGR
;
A
#
# COMPACT_ATOMS: atom_id res chain seq x y z
N MET A 1 22.57 48.05 44.54
CA MET A 1 22.59 46.60 44.25
C MET A 1 21.31 46.27 43.50
N SER A 2 21.47 45.64 42.34
CA SER A 2 20.63 45.83 41.17
C SER A 2 19.51 44.80 41.05
N ARG A 3 18.29 45.30 40.80
CA ARG A 3 17.23 44.66 40.03
C ARG A 3 16.80 45.69 38.98
N HIS A 4 16.99 45.40 37.70
CA HIS A 4 16.29 46.12 36.63
C HIS A 4 15.89 45.13 35.54
N TYR A 5 14.60 44.81 35.56
CA TYR A 5 13.83 44.38 34.40
C TYR A 5 13.73 45.59 33.45
N PHE A 6 14.07 45.41 32.18
CA PHE A 6 13.83 46.39 31.13
C PHE A 6 12.52 46.03 30.43
N ASN A 7 11.53 46.92 30.56
CA ASN A 7 10.38 47.00 29.66
C ASN A 7 10.84 47.37 28.25
N PRO A 8 10.19 46.88 27.18
CA PRO A 8 10.08 47.60 25.92
C PRO A 8 8.89 48.59 25.97
N PRO A 9 8.91 49.67 25.16
CA PRO A 9 8.00 50.79 25.28
C PRO A 9 6.68 50.58 24.52
N ASP A 10 5.59 51.07 25.12
CA ASP A 10 4.33 51.35 24.42
C ASP A 10 4.53 52.57 23.49
N HIS A 11 4.21 52.40 22.21
CA HIS A 11 3.73 53.49 21.37
C HIS A 11 2.48 53.01 20.61
N ASP A 12 1.36 53.64 20.94
CA ASP A 12 0.13 53.66 20.16
C ASP A 12 0.42 54.11 18.72
N THR A 13 0.27 53.20 17.75
CA THR A 13 -0.18 53.53 16.40
C THR A 13 -1.14 52.44 15.92
N THR A 14 -2.42 52.80 15.89
CA THR A 14 -3.47 52.19 15.08
C THR A 14 -3.01 51.97 13.63
N PHE A 15 -3.32 50.79 13.08
CA PHE A 15 -3.00 50.25 11.75
C PHE A 15 -1.64 49.55 11.59
N SER A 16 -1.53 48.35 12.14
CA SER A 16 -0.75 47.27 11.50
C SER A 16 -1.69 46.14 11.04
N THR A 17 -2.66 46.48 10.19
CA THR A 17 -3.16 45.51 9.20
C THR A 17 -1.96 45.09 8.35
N PRO A 18 -1.68 43.80 8.14
CA PRO A 18 -0.59 43.38 7.26
C PRO A 18 -0.83 43.97 5.87
N LEU A 19 0.05 44.89 5.46
CA LEU A 19 0.10 45.36 4.08
C LEU A 19 0.59 44.21 3.19
N GLN A 20 -0.10 44.03 2.07
CA GLN A 20 0.07 43.06 0.98
C GLN A 20 -0.43 41.63 1.22
N ALA A 21 -1.51 41.29 0.50
CA ALA A 21 -1.90 39.91 0.19
C ALA A 21 -0.69 39.18 -0.39
N MET A 22 0.01 38.42 0.47
CA MET A 22 1.18 37.66 0.08
C MET A 22 0.73 36.55 -0.86
N TYR A 23 1.14 36.63 -2.13
CA TYR A 23 0.94 35.56 -3.08
C TYR A 23 1.81 34.36 -2.65
N TRP A 24 1.18 33.32 -2.12
CA TRP A 24 1.88 32.11 -1.73
C TRP A 24 2.28 31.31 -2.97
N ASN A 25 3.56 31.00 -3.06
CA ASN A 25 4.11 30.05 -4.02
C ASN A 25 4.75 28.93 -3.21
N GLY A 26 3.99 27.88 -2.93
CA GLY A 26 4.35 26.79 -2.01
C GLY A 26 4.73 25.51 -2.74
N VAL A 27 5.57 24.67 -2.16
CA VAL A 27 5.86 23.34 -2.73
C VAL A 27 5.79 22.26 -1.65
N TYR A 28 5.28 21.09 -2.00
CA TYR A 28 5.47 19.92 -1.15
C TYR A 28 6.82 19.27 -1.46
N TYR A 29 7.54 18.89 -0.40
CA TYR A 29 8.78 18.14 -0.46
C TYR A 29 8.62 16.84 0.35
N PRO A 30 8.39 15.69 -0.32
CA PRO A 30 8.38 14.40 0.36
C PRO A 30 9.77 13.97 0.82
N ASN A 31 9.86 13.34 2.00
CA ASN A 31 11.11 12.97 2.65
C ASN A 31 11.87 11.92 1.84
N TRP A 32 11.17 11.02 1.14
CA TRP A 32 11.79 10.04 0.25
C TRP A 32 12.46 10.64 -0.99
N ARG A 33 12.27 11.94 -1.29
CA ARG A 33 12.98 12.61 -2.39
C ARG A 33 14.49 12.64 -2.20
N ILE A 34 14.96 12.66 -0.95
CA ILE A 34 16.41 12.61 -0.66
C ILE A 34 17.08 11.35 -1.22
N TYR A 35 16.36 10.23 -1.31
CA TYR A 35 16.87 8.96 -1.84
C TYR A 35 16.97 8.93 -3.37
N ARG A 36 16.41 9.94 -4.06
CA ARG A 36 16.53 10.13 -5.52
C ARG A 36 17.55 11.22 -5.87
N ASP A 37 18.54 11.45 -5.00
CA ASP A 37 19.57 12.49 -5.11
C ASP A 37 19.01 13.90 -5.30
N GLN A 38 17.86 14.19 -4.67
CA GLN A 38 17.18 15.49 -4.73
C GLN A 38 17.14 16.13 -3.34
N PRO A 39 18.27 16.64 -2.82
CA PRO A 39 18.33 17.24 -1.50
C PRO A 39 17.55 18.56 -1.44
N PRO A 40 17.19 19.07 -0.25
CA PRO A 40 16.51 20.36 -0.08
C PRO A 40 17.17 21.51 -0.87
N VAL A 41 18.51 21.56 -0.92
CA VAL A 41 19.26 22.59 -1.66
C VAL A 41 19.04 22.59 -3.17
N SER A 42 18.40 21.56 -3.74
CA SER A 42 18.08 21.49 -5.18
C SER A 42 16.90 22.36 -5.60
N LEU A 43 16.06 22.80 -4.64
CA LEU A 43 14.92 23.68 -4.90
C LEU A 43 15.37 25.15 -5.08
N ASN A 44 14.58 25.93 -5.82
CA ASN A 44 14.83 27.36 -6.03
C ASN A 44 14.00 28.24 -5.06
N TYR A 45 14.67 28.69 -4.01
CA TYR A 45 14.07 29.49 -2.94
C TYR A 45 13.89 30.98 -3.28
N ASP A 46 14.39 31.45 -4.44
CA ASP A 46 14.13 32.83 -4.88
C ASP A 46 12.64 33.04 -5.24
N VAL A 47 11.94 31.96 -5.59
CA VAL A 47 10.52 31.98 -5.95
C VAL A 47 9.63 31.14 -5.03
N ILE A 48 10.21 30.34 -4.13
CA ILE A 48 9.45 29.51 -3.18
C ILE A 48 9.30 30.26 -1.86
N SER A 49 8.05 30.46 -1.46
CA SER A 49 7.69 31.09 -0.18
C SER A 49 7.47 30.07 0.95
N HIS A 50 6.91 28.90 0.62
CA HIS A 50 6.51 27.88 1.58
C HIS A 50 6.99 26.51 1.11
N VAL A 51 7.52 25.71 2.03
CA VAL A 51 7.78 24.29 1.82
C VAL A 51 6.95 23.48 2.80
N PHE A 52 6.09 22.63 2.28
CA PHE A 52 5.35 21.64 3.05
C PHE A 52 6.18 20.35 3.06
N TYR A 53 6.88 20.11 4.16
CA TYR A 53 7.73 18.93 4.34
C TYR A 53 6.86 17.72 4.66
N ALA A 54 6.81 16.76 3.75
CA ALA A 54 5.97 15.57 3.83
C ALA A 54 6.84 14.34 4.10
N PHE A 55 6.53 13.37 4.96
CA PHE A 55 5.42 13.34 5.91
C PHE A 55 5.92 13.03 7.32
N ALA A 56 5.19 13.54 8.31
CA ALA A 56 5.09 12.92 9.62
C ALA A 56 3.79 12.10 9.68
N TRP A 57 3.73 11.10 10.56
CA TRP A 57 2.56 10.26 10.77
C TRP A 57 2.04 10.37 12.19
N VAL A 58 0.85 9.84 12.42
CA VAL A 58 0.14 9.86 13.70
C VAL A 58 -0.11 8.43 14.17
N LYS A 59 -0.02 8.18 15.48
CA LYS A 59 -0.43 6.91 16.10
C LYS A 59 -1.88 6.97 16.59
N ASP A 60 -2.49 5.82 16.86
CA ASP A 60 -3.87 5.74 17.39
C ASP A 60 -4.09 6.52 18.70
N ASP A 61 -3.03 6.76 19.49
CA ASP A 61 -3.08 7.53 20.74
C ASP A 61 -2.95 9.05 20.55
N GLY A 62 -2.87 9.51 19.30
CA GLY A 62 -2.67 10.91 18.92
C GLY A 62 -1.22 11.37 18.84
N THR A 63 -0.21 10.53 19.10
CA THR A 63 1.20 10.95 19.02
C THR A 63 1.63 11.18 17.56
N VAL A 64 2.08 12.39 17.24
CA VAL A 64 2.71 12.73 15.95
C VAL A 64 4.21 12.40 15.98
N TYR A 65 4.71 11.72 14.96
CA TYR A 65 6.09 11.29 14.85
C TYR A 65 6.60 11.34 13.39
N LEU A 66 7.92 11.41 13.21
CA LEU A 66 8.57 11.42 11.90
C LEU A 66 8.33 10.10 11.17
N SER A 67 7.86 10.14 9.92
CA SER A 67 7.58 8.89 9.17
C SER A 67 8.86 8.17 8.73
N ASP A 68 9.94 8.93 8.49
CA ASP A 68 11.26 8.40 8.14
C ASP A 68 12.34 9.17 8.91
N GLU A 69 12.59 8.75 10.15
CA GLU A 69 13.58 9.38 11.03
C GLU A 69 14.99 9.43 10.43
N TRP A 70 15.33 8.49 9.53
CA TRP A 70 16.60 8.50 8.83
C TRP A 70 16.68 9.66 7.84
N ALA A 71 15.72 9.80 6.93
CA ALA A 71 15.66 10.91 5.98
C ALA A 71 15.50 12.28 6.67
N ASP A 72 14.67 12.31 7.71
CA ASP A 72 14.21 13.54 8.35
C ASP A 72 15.31 14.14 9.25
N ALA A 73 16.06 13.32 9.99
CA ALA A 73 16.98 13.77 11.04
C ALA A 73 18.44 13.26 10.94
N GLN A 74 18.74 12.19 10.18
CA GLN A 74 20.03 11.48 10.31
C GLN A 74 20.89 11.43 9.03
N ILE A 75 20.27 11.36 7.86
CA ILE A 75 20.99 11.22 6.58
C ILE A 75 21.91 12.42 6.30
N ASP A 76 23.07 12.20 5.70
CA ASP A 76 23.94 13.30 5.29
C ASP A 76 23.35 14.05 4.09
N VAL A 77 22.99 15.32 4.31
CA VAL A 77 22.48 16.22 3.27
C VAL A 77 23.60 17.15 2.83
N PRO A 78 23.99 17.15 1.55
CA PRO A 78 25.07 18.00 1.05
C PRO A 78 24.69 19.47 1.15
N GLY A 79 25.68 20.28 1.52
CA GLY A 79 25.58 21.74 1.52
C GLY A 79 25.89 22.37 0.16
N THR A 80 25.91 23.70 0.13
CA THR A 80 26.41 24.53 -1.00
C THR A 80 27.43 25.52 -0.44
N ASP A 81 28.10 26.31 -1.28
CA ASP A 81 29.17 27.23 -0.85
C ASP A 81 28.74 28.16 0.31
N ASP A 82 27.46 28.53 0.38
CA ASP A 82 26.89 29.39 1.43
C ASP A 82 26.11 28.64 2.53
N ILE A 83 25.86 27.33 2.36
CA ILE A 83 25.01 26.55 3.26
C ILE A 83 25.78 25.31 3.71
N PRO A 84 26.11 25.16 5.00
CA PRO A 84 26.79 23.98 5.51
C PRO A 84 26.01 22.69 5.25
N ALA A 85 26.74 21.57 5.12
CA ALA A 85 26.13 20.25 5.13
C ALA A 85 25.40 20.00 6.48
N ALA A 86 24.31 19.23 6.44
CA ALA A 86 23.47 18.96 7.60
C ALA A 86 23.13 17.47 7.73
N LYS A 87 22.72 17.06 8.93
CA LYS A 87 22.17 15.72 9.20
C LYS A 87 20.64 15.80 9.17
N GLY A 88 20.00 15.14 8.22
CA GLY A 88 18.55 15.15 8.01
C GLY A 88 18.05 16.34 7.20
N CYS A 89 16.98 16.11 6.44
CA CYS A 89 16.38 17.15 5.59
C CYS A 89 15.78 18.30 6.41
N LEU A 90 15.17 18.02 7.57
CA LEU A 90 14.58 19.07 8.42
C LEU A 90 15.65 20.05 8.94
N ASN A 91 16.81 19.55 9.34
CA ASN A 91 17.93 20.41 9.75
C ASN A 91 18.52 21.19 8.57
N SER A 92 18.56 20.59 7.37
CA SER A 92 18.96 21.31 6.15
C SER A 92 18.01 22.48 5.85
N PHE A 93 16.70 22.27 5.96
CA PHE A 93 15.70 23.34 5.83
C PHE A 93 15.85 24.42 6.90
N ALA A 94 16.17 24.05 8.15
CA ALA A 94 16.45 25.02 9.21
C ALA A 94 17.67 25.92 8.88
N LEU A 95 18.68 25.41 8.19
CA LEU A 95 19.80 26.21 7.69
C LEU A 95 19.40 27.08 6.49
N LEU A 96 18.62 26.53 5.55
CA LEU A 96 18.09 27.27 4.39
C LEU A 96 17.28 28.49 4.80
N LYS A 97 16.44 28.37 5.84
CA LYS A 97 15.69 29.50 6.41
C LYS A 97 16.56 30.66 6.90
N ARG A 98 17.81 30.41 7.30
CA ARG A 98 18.74 31.47 7.71
C ARG A 98 19.21 32.31 6.53
N LYS A 99 19.32 31.70 5.34
CA LYS A 99 19.65 32.39 4.08
C LYS A 99 18.41 33.05 3.47
N TYR A 100 17.30 32.32 3.40
CA TYR A 100 16.05 32.78 2.83
C TYR A 100 15.07 33.15 3.95
N THR A 101 15.20 34.35 4.51
CA THR A 101 14.44 34.80 5.70
C THR A 101 12.93 34.86 5.51
N ARG A 102 12.45 34.86 4.25
CA ARG A 102 11.02 34.81 3.90
C ARG A 102 10.47 33.39 3.76
N LEU A 103 11.34 32.37 3.75
CA LEU A 103 10.95 30.97 3.59
C LEU A 103 10.28 30.46 4.87
N ARG A 104 9.08 29.88 4.71
CA ARG A 104 8.39 29.13 5.76
C ARG A 104 8.44 27.64 5.46
N VAL A 105 8.76 26.84 6.48
CA VAL A 105 8.80 25.37 6.39
C VAL A 105 7.74 24.81 7.32
N VAL A 106 6.79 24.07 6.78
CA VAL A 106 5.60 23.56 7.48
C VAL A 106 5.63 22.04 7.40
N LEU A 107 5.53 21.33 8.53
CA LEU A 107 5.55 19.87 8.54
C LEU A 107 4.15 19.32 8.22
N SER A 108 4.03 18.57 7.13
CA SER A 108 2.80 17.87 6.76
C SER A 108 2.65 16.56 7.52
N VAL A 109 1.56 16.43 8.25
CA VAL A 109 1.19 15.24 9.01
C VAL A 109 0.08 14.50 8.26
N GLY A 110 0.34 13.24 7.89
CA GLY A 110 -0.61 12.37 7.22
C GLY A 110 -0.13 11.87 5.85
N GLY A 111 -0.97 12.04 4.83
CA GLY A 111 -0.79 11.56 3.46
C GLY A 111 -1.56 10.28 3.15
N GLY A 112 -1.56 9.88 1.87
CA GLY A 112 -2.19 8.67 1.37
C GLY A 112 -1.87 7.38 2.14
N GLY A 113 -2.86 6.49 2.28
CA GLY A 113 -2.70 5.18 2.91
C GLY A 113 -2.54 5.25 4.43
N LYS A 114 -1.52 4.57 4.97
CA LYS A 114 -1.31 4.39 6.43
C LYS A 114 -1.19 5.69 7.22
N GLY A 115 -0.78 6.79 6.59
CA GLY A 115 -0.64 8.10 7.24
C GLY A 115 -1.98 8.69 7.69
N SER A 116 -3.08 8.35 7.00
CA SER A 116 -4.42 8.92 7.23
C SER A 116 -5.35 8.02 8.07
N GLU A 117 -5.05 6.72 8.19
CA GLU A 117 -5.89 5.73 8.91
C GLU A 117 -6.26 6.14 10.35
N PRO A 118 -5.34 6.66 11.20
CA PRO A 118 -5.65 6.89 12.62
C PRO A 118 -6.44 8.17 12.89
N PHE A 119 -6.48 9.11 11.94
CA PHE A 119 -7.01 10.45 12.17
C PHE A 119 -8.48 10.47 12.61
N ALA A 120 -9.34 9.59 12.08
CA ALA A 120 -10.75 9.55 12.49
C ALA A 120 -10.89 9.19 13.98
N GLY A 121 -10.06 8.25 14.47
CA GLY A 121 -10.00 7.90 15.88
C GLY A 121 -9.44 9.03 16.74
N VAL A 122 -8.33 9.64 16.28
CA VAL A 122 -7.62 10.71 16.97
C VAL A 122 -8.45 12.00 17.05
N ALA A 123 -9.10 12.38 15.95
CA ALA A 123 -9.94 13.57 15.89
C ALA A 123 -11.18 13.45 16.79
N ARG A 124 -11.72 12.24 16.97
CA ARG A 124 -12.90 12.00 17.82
C ARG A 124 -12.59 12.13 19.32
N ASP A 125 -11.44 11.63 19.77
CA ASP A 125 -11.07 11.60 21.19
C ASP A 125 -10.36 12.91 21.63
N PRO A 126 -10.93 13.69 22.56
CA PRO A 126 -10.29 14.89 23.10
C PRO A 126 -8.87 14.68 23.61
N ALA A 127 -8.58 13.57 24.30
CA ALA A 127 -7.24 13.32 24.83
C ALA A 127 -6.23 13.03 23.72
N CYS A 128 -6.66 12.36 22.65
CA CYS A 128 -5.83 12.13 21.47
C CYS A 128 -5.59 13.43 20.70
N ARG A 129 -6.61 14.31 20.55
CA ARG A 129 -6.43 15.66 19.97
C ARG A 129 -5.41 16.51 20.73
N GLU A 130 -5.47 16.50 22.06
CA GLU A 130 -4.51 17.19 22.92
C GLU A 130 -3.08 16.65 22.72
N ARG A 131 -2.92 15.32 22.70
CA ARG A 131 -1.61 14.69 22.44
C ARG A 131 -1.08 15.01 21.05
N PHE A 132 -1.96 15.04 20.05
CA PHE A 132 -1.62 15.44 18.68
C PHE A 132 -1.04 16.84 18.67
N ALA A 133 -1.76 17.82 19.22
CA ALA A 133 -1.30 19.20 19.23
C ALA A 133 0.00 19.40 20.04
N GLN A 134 0.14 18.72 21.18
CA GLN A 134 1.36 18.77 22.00
C GLN A 134 2.58 18.22 21.27
N THR A 135 2.45 17.05 20.64
CA THR A 135 3.56 16.38 19.94
C THR A 135 3.92 17.07 18.62
N SER A 136 2.92 17.61 17.93
CA SER A 136 3.13 18.55 16.80
C SER A 136 3.96 19.77 17.21
N LEU A 137 3.60 20.46 18.30
CA LEU A 137 4.35 21.62 18.78
C LEU A 137 5.79 21.24 19.15
N ALA A 138 5.99 20.08 19.79
CA ALA A 138 7.31 19.59 20.15
C ALA A 138 8.22 19.39 18.92
N LEU A 139 7.71 18.80 17.84
CA LEU A 139 8.46 18.65 16.59
C LEU A 139 8.76 20.00 15.94
N VAL A 140 7.79 20.91 15.92
CA VAL A 140 7.96 22.26 15.38
C VAL A 140 9.10 22.99 16.09
N GLN A 141 9.13 22.91 17.43
CA GLN A 141 10.18 23.52 18.25
C GLN A 141 11.53 22.80 18.12
N GLN A 142 11.53 21.47 18.05
CA GLN A 142 12.75 20.65 17.94
C GLN A 142 13.54 20.98 16.68
N PHE A 143 12.87 21.14 15.53
CA PHE A 143 13.51 21.38 14.24
C PHE A 143 13.51 22.84 13.81
N GLY A 144 12.90 23.75 14.59
CA GLY A 144 12.85 25.19 14.27
C GLY A 144 12.07 25.51 12.99
N ILE A 145 11.06 24.69 12.68
CA ILE A 145 10.15 24.89 11.55
C ILE A 145 8.97 25.80 11.96
N ASP A 146 8.14 26.20 11.00
CA ASP A 146 7.17 27.29 11.16
C ASP A 146 5.73 26.83 11.42
N GLY A 147 5.44 25.52 11.38
CA GLY A 147 4.08 25.06 11.65
C GLY A 147 3.75 23.67 11.15
N ILE A 148 2.45 23.38 11.06
CA ILE A 148 1.88 22.08 10.72
C ILE A 148 0.89 22.21 9.56
N ASP A 149 0.94 21.25 8.65
CA ASP A 149 -0.06 21.01 7.62
C ASP A 149 -0.77 19.67 7.92
N ILE A 150 -2.10 19.63 7.76
CA ILE A 150 -2.88 18.41 7.99
C ILE A 150 -3.35 17.83 6.66
N ASP A 151 -2.94 16.59 6.39
CA ASP A 151 -3.27 15.83 5.20
C ASP A 151 -3.94 14.50 5.57
N TRP A 152 -5.22 14.57 5.99
CA TRP A 152 -6.02 13.42 6.48
C TRP A 152 -6.72 12.64 5.34
N GLU A 153 -6.54 12.95 4.05
CA GLU A 153 -7.25 12.20 2.98
C GLU A 153 -8.77 12.02 3.27
N HIS A 154 -9.42 13.14 3.61
CA HIS A 154 -10.85 13.42 3.81
C HIS A 154 -11.65 12.70 4.94
N PRO A 155 -12.47 13.45 5.71
CA PRO A 155 -13.52 12.89 6.57
C PRO A 155 -14.62 12.17 5.76
N ALA A 156 -15.05 11.00 6.21
CA ALA A 156 -16.04 10.18 5.51
C ALA A 156 -17.50 10.61 5.74
N ASP A 157 -17.77 11.38 6.79
CA ASP A 157 -19.11 11.84 7.14
C ASP A 157 -19.09 13.16 7.93
N ALA A 158 -20.26 13.76 8.14
CA ALA A 158 -20.41 15.02 8.85
C ALA A 158 -20.03 14.94 10.35
N SER A 159 -19.99 13.75 10.96
CA SER A 159 -19.49 13.57 12.33
C SER A 159 -17.98 13.70 12.35
N GLN A 160 -17.29 12.96 11.48
CA GLN A 160 -15.84 13.09 11.33
C GLN A 160 -15.45 14.51 10.93
N GLY A 161 -16.25 15.19 10.11
CA GLY A 161 -16.05 16.60 9.80
C GLY A 161 -16.13 17.52 11.01
N ARG A 162 -17.05 17.29 11.97
CA ARG A 162 -17.08 18.05 13.24
C ARG A 162 -15.86 17.75 14.11
N ASP A 163 -15.47 16.48 14.19
CA ASP A 163 -14.30 16.03 14.93
C ASP A 163 -13.02 16.64 14.32
N TYR A 164 -12.98 16.80 13.00
CA TYR A 164 -11.90 17.48 12.31
C TYR A 164 -11.77 18.95 12.70
N ILE A 165 -12.89 19.69 12.73
CA ILE A 165 -12.89 21.07 13.21
C ILE A 165 -12.40 21.14 14.66
N ALA A 166 -12.79 20.19 15.51
CA ALA A 166 -12.32 20.14 16.89
C ALA A 166 -10.79 19.92 16.96
N LEU A 167 -10.23 19.07 16.10
CA LEU A 167 -8.78 18.89 15.98
C LEU A 167 -8.07 20.17 15.53
N LEU A 168 -8.58 20.86 14.51
CA LEU A 168 -8.03 22.14 14.05
C LEU A 168 -8.11 23.23 15.13
N ALA A 169 -9.20 23.26 15.90
CA ALA A 169 -9.35 24.17 17.03
C ALA A 169 -8.33 23.90 18.13
N THR A 170 -8.12 22.64 18.51
CA THR A 170 -7.09 22.26 19.49
C THR A 170 -5.69 22.60 18.96
N LEU A 171 -5.37 22.27 17.71
CA LEU A 171 -4.08 22.63 17.09
C LEU A 171 -3.82 24.14 17.13
N ARG A 172 -4.82 24.97 16.81
CA ARG A 172 -4.66 26.43 16.83
C ARG A 172 -4.39 26.99 18.23
N GLN A 173 -4.84 26.32 19.29
CA GLN A 173 -4.51 26.72 20.66
C GLN A 173 -3.03 26.52 20.99
N TYR A 174 -2.42 25.44 20.49
CA TYR A 174 -1.00 25.14 20.69
C TYR A 174 -0.08 25.84 19.68
N LEU A 175 -0.59 26.13 18.49
CA LEU A 175 0.10 26.78 17.38
C LEU A 175 -0.59 28.13 17.05
N PRO A 176 -0.49 29.14 17.93
CA PRO A 176 -1.19 30.41 17.74
C PRO A 176 -0.66 31.18 16.51
N ALA A 177 -1.59 31.78 15.77
CA ALA A 177 -1.27 32.75 14.71
C ALA A 177 -0.85 34.11 15.33
N PRO A 178 0.04 34.89 14.69
CA PRO A 178 0.74 34.61 13.43
C PRO A 178 2.08 33.89 13.62
N GLN A 179 2.39 33.41 14.83
CA GLN A 179 3.68 32.79 15.14
C GLN A 179 3.90 31.49 14.34
N TYR A 180 2.86 30.65 14.26
CA TYR A 180 2.91 29.38 13.56
C TYR A 180 1.87 29.32 12.43
N THR A 181 2.27 28.72 11.31
CA THR A 181 1.39 28.42 10.18
C THR A 181 0.62 27.13 10.44
N LEU A 182 -0.71 27.18 10.35
CA LEU A 182 -1.54 25.98 10.32
C LEU A 182 -2.28 25.91 8.99
N SER A 183 -2.06 24.83 8.25
CA SER A 183 -2.70 24.58 6.96
C SER A 183 -3.36 23.21 6.91
N SER A 184 -4.15 22.99 5.86
CA SER A 184 -4.69 21.68 5.54
C SER A 184 -4.72 21.46 4.03
N ALA A 185 -4.32 20.26 3.62
CA ALA A 185 -4.56 19.73 2.28
C ALA A 185 -5.99 19.16 2.19
N LEU A 186 -6.78 19.69 1.27
CA LEU A 186 -8.16 19.21 1.02
C LEU A 186 -8.34 18.85 -0.46
N PRO A 187 -9.07 17.76 -0.76
CA PRO A 187 -9.39 17.39 -2.14
C PRO A 187 -10.36 18.38 -2.78
N ALA A 188 -10.33 18.49 -4.11
CA ALA A 188 -11.19 19.40 -4.87
C ALA A 188 -12.63 18.88 -5.11
N GLY A 189 -12.97 17.68 -4.62
CA GLY A 189 -14.28 17.07 -4.81
C GLY A 189 -15.33 17.53 -3.78
N GLU A 190 -16.48 18.00 -4.25
CA GLU A 190 -17.63 18.34 -3.39
C GLU A 190 -18.06 17.17 -2.50
N TRP A 191 -17.93 15.94 -3.01
CA TRP A 191 -18.25 14.70 -2.29
C TRP A 191 -17.51 14.57 -0.95
N ALA A 192 -16.30 15.12 -0.83
CA ALA A 192 -15.51 15.16 0.40
C ALA A 192 -15.72 16.48 1.17
N LEU A 193 -15.67 17.62 0.46
CA LEU A 193 -15.75 18.94 1.06
C LEU A 193 -17.09 19.19 1.77
N GLN A 194 -18.19 18.57 1.32
CA GLN A 194 -19.51 18.68 1.95
C GLN A 194 -19.58 18.17 3.39
N HIS A 195 -18.64 17.31 3.81
CA HIS A 195 -18.61 16.77 5.16
C HIS A 195 -17.95 17.74 6.16
N ILE A 196 -17.21 18.73 5.68
CA ILE A 196 -16.47 19.68 6.51
C ILE A 196 -17.22 21.02 6.53
N ASN A 197 -17.39 21.60 7.73
CA ASN A 197 -17.82 22.99 7.83
C ASN A 197 -16.64 23.91 7.45
N LEU A 198 -16.49 24.17 6.14
CA LEU A 198 -15.35 24.91 5.58
C LEU A 198 -15.24 26.34 6.10
N ALA A 199 -16.37 27.03 6.30
CA ALA A 199 -16.38 28.34 6.97
C ALA A 199 -15.70 28.25 8.33
N HIS A 200 -16.09 27.29 9.17
CA HIS A 200 -15.51 27.14 10.51
C HIS A 200 -14.04 26.68 10.46
N ALA A 201 -13.68 25.75 9.57
CA ALA A 201 -12.28 25.34 9.36
C ALA A 201 -11.39 26.55 9.03
N SER A 202 -11.87 27.43 8.15
CA SER A 202 -11.11 28.62 7.71
C SER A 202 -10.84 29.64 8.82
N HIS A 203 -11.54 29.57 9.97
CA HIS A 203 -11.21 30.41 11.13
C HIS A 203 -9.93 29.92 11.82
N TYR A 204 -9.69 28.62 11.82
CA TYR A 204 -8.52 28.01 12.45
C TYR A 204 -7.33 27.88 11.50
N LEU A 205 -7.54 27.83 10.20
CA LEU A 205 -6.47 27.66 9.21
C LEU A 205 -5.96 29.01 8.70
N ASP A 206 -4.65 29.14 8.49
CA ASP A 206 -4.07 30.28 7.78
C ASP A 206 -4.27 30.14 6.28
N MET A 207 -4.13 28.91 5.77
CA MET A 207 -4.27 28.57 4.36
C MET A 207 -4.88 27.18 4.18
N ILE A 208 -5.59 26.99 3.06
CA ILE A 208 -6.14 25.70 2.64
C ILE A 208 -5.53 25.35 1.29
N ASN A 209 -4.75 24.27 1.26
CA ASN A 209 -4.14 23.72 0.06
C ASN A 209 -5.16 22.86 -0.66
N LEU A 210 -5.86 23.44 -1.64
CA LEU A 210 -6.84 22.75 -2.45
C LEU A 210 -6.17 21.93 -3.56
N MET A 211 -6.23 20.60 -3.46
CA MET A 211 -5.66 19.67 -4.43
C MET A 211 -6.49 19.64 -5.72
N ALA A 212 -6.29 20.67 -6.55
CA ALA A 212 -7.05 20.92 -7.79
C ALA A 212 -6.51 20.12 -8.99
N TYR A 213 -6.30 18.82 -8.78
CA TYR A 213 -5.77 17.85 -9.75
C TYR A 213 -6.31 16.44 -9.46
N ASP A 214 -5.86 15.44 -10.22
CA ASP A 214 -6.38 14.06 -10.20
C ASP A 214 -7.89 13.96 -10.52
N TYR A 215 -8.42 14.86 -11.36
CA TYR A 215 -9.81 14.75 -11.86
C TYR A 215 -10.01 13.57 -12.83
N SER A 216 -8.94 13.09 -13.45
CA SER A 216 -8.95 11.99 -14.40
C SER A 216 -7.66 11.19 -14.28
N GLY A 217 -7.80 9.88 -14.17
CA GLY A 217 -6.71 8.92 -14.05
C GLY A 217 -7.14 7.50 -14.43
N PRO A 218 -6.33 6.48 -14.11
CA PRO A 218 -6.60 5.08 -14.45
C PRO A 218 -7.91 4.52 -13.87
N TRP A 219 -8.44 5.16 -12.82
CA TRP A 219 -9.70 4.81 -12.17
C TRP A 219 -10.96 5.26 -12.94
N VAL A 220 -10.84 6.11 -13.97
CA VAL A 220 -11.98 6.51 -14.82
C VAL A 220 -12.06 5.67 -16.10
N LYS A 221 -13.25 5.55 -16.70
CA LYS A 221 -13.47 4.71 -17.91
C LYS A 221 -13.04 5.37 -19.22
N LYS A 222 -12.87 6.69 -19.21
CA LYS A 222 -12.55 7.52 -20.38
C LYS A 222 -11.43 8.46 -20.01
N CYS A 223 -10.49 8.65 -20.93
CA CYS A 223 -9.39 9.57 -20.79
C CYS A 223 -9.91 11.02 -20.69
N GLY A 224 -9.45 11.77 -19.69
CA GLY A 224 -9.78 13.19 -19.46
C GLY A 224 -8.55 13.98 -19.00
N HIS A 225 -8.70 15.29 -18.85
CA HIS A 225 -7.64 16.14 -18.29
C HIS A 225 -7.54 15.98 -16.77
N GLN A 226 -6.34 15.80 -16.23
CA GLN A 226 -6.18 15.58 -14.79
C GLN A 226 -6.31 16.86 -13.95
N ALA A 227 -6.06 18.04 -14.53
CA ALA A 227 -5.91 19.29 -13.80
C ALA A 227 -6.46 20.50 -14.57
N GLN A 228 -7.65 20.35 -15.17
CA GLN A 228 -8.32 21.41 -15.94
C GLN A 228 -8.73 22.60 -15.06
N LEU A 229 -8.49 23.82 -15.54
CA LEU A 229 -8.86 25.06 -14.85
C LEU A 229 -10.37 25.30 -14.89
N PHE A 230 -10.99 25.09 -16.05
CA PHE A 230 -12.42 25.28 -16.27
C PHE A 230 -13.14 23.98 -16.64
N THR A 231 -14.42 23.92 -16.31
CA THR A 231 -15.29 22.78 -16.67
C THR A 231 -15.63 22.84 -18.16
N PRO A 232 -15.50 21.72 -18.91
CA PRO A 232 -15.89 21.66 -20.31
C PRO A 232 -17.39 21.88 -20.49
N HIS A 233 -17.78 22.56 -21.58
CA HIS A 233 -19.19 22.82 -21.90
C HIS A 233 -20.06 21.56 -21.97
N ILE A 234 -19.49 20.45 -22.46
CA ILE A 234 -20.14 19.14 -22.49
C ILE A 234 -19.17 18.13 -21.87
N PRO A 235 -19.27 17.85 -20.56
CA PRO A 235 -18.41 16.88 -19.90
C PRO A 235 -18.73 15.46 -20.40
N HIS A 236 -17.70 14.69 -20.72
CA HIS A 236 -17.84 13.32 -21.24
C HIS A 236 -18.02 12.25 -20.15
N SER A 237 -17.82 12.64 -18.89
CA SER A 237 -18.08 11.87 -17.67
C SER A 237 -18.39 12.82 -16.50
N PRO A 238 -18.99 12.35 -15.39
CA PRO A 238 -19.21 13.16 -14.19
C PRO A 238 -17.90 13.71 -13.60
N GLU A 239 -16.81 12.95 -13.64
CA GLU A 239 -15.50 13.36 -13.12
C GLU A 239 -14.92 14.51 -13.96
N ALA A 240 -15.12 14.47 -15.29
CA ALA A 240 -14.75 15.55 -16.19
C ALA A 240 -15.57 16.84 -16.00
N ALA A 241 -16.63 16.82 -15.17
CA ALA A 241 -17.36 18.04 -14.82
C ALA A 241 -16.66 18.85 -13.71
N ILE A 242 -15.74 18.24 -12.96
CA ILE A 242 -15.01 18.87 -11.86
C ILE A 242 -13.81 19.65 -12.44
N SER A 243 -13.59 20.87 -11.98
CA SER A 243 -12.47 21.73 -12.38
C SER A 243 -11.93 22.54 -11.21
N CYS A 244 -10.78 23.18 -11.40
CA CYS A 244 -10.24 24.12 -10.42
C CYS A 244 -11.25 25.23 -10.10
N HIS A 245 -11.92 25.77 -11.12
CA HIS A 245 -12.93 26.81 -10.96
C HIS A 245 -14.15 26.34 -10.17
N SER A 246 -14.66 25.13 -10.44
CA SER A 246 -15.84 24.62 -9.71
C SER A 246 -15.53 24.38 -8.23
N ALA A 247 -14.36 23.83 -7.92
CA ALA A 247 -13.93 23.55 -6.54
C ALA A 247 -13.69 24.85 -5.74
N VAL A 248 -13.00 25.83 -6.33
CA VAL A 248 -12.79 27.16 -5.71
C VAL A 248 -14.13 27.86 -5.48
N SER A 249 -15.03 27.84 -6.47
CA SER A 249 -16.36 28.43 -6.36
C SER A 249 -17.17 27.81 -5.23
N TYR A 250 -17.12 26.48 -5.09
CA TYR A 250 -17.77 25.77 -4.00
C TYR A 250 -17.23 26.21 -2.64
N MET A 251 -15.90 26.24 -2.44
CA MET A 251 -15.31 26.69 -1.16
C MET A 251 -15.71 28.12 -0.80
N MET A 252 -15.73 29.02 -1.78
CA MET A 252 -16.16 30.40 -1.58
C MET A 252 -17.64 30.51 -1.22
N GLN A 253 -18.50 29.70 -1.85
CA GLN A 253 -19.93 29.62 -1.50
C GLN A 253 -20.14 29.07 -0.08
N GLN A 254 -19.29 28.15 0.37
CA GLN A 254 -19.27 27.61 1.73
C GLN A 254 -18.63 28.56 2.76
N GLY A 255 -18.30 29.80 2.38
CA GLY A 255 -17.85 30.85 3.30
C GLY A 255 -16.34 30.89 3.56
N VAL A 256 -15.51 30.19 2.77
CA VAL A 256 -14.05 30.30 2.88
C VAL A 256 -13.57 31.64 2.32
N PRO A 257 -12.77 32.43 3.06
CA PRO A 257 -12.16 33.65 2.53
C PRO A 257 -11.23 33.35 1.36
N ARG A 258 -11.41 34.09 0.26
CA ARG A 258 -10.68 33.89 -1.02
C ARG A 258 -9.16 33.83 -0.83
N HIS A 259 -8.60 34.77 -0.07
CA HIS A 259 -7.16 34.88 0.20
C HIS A 259 -6.58 33.71 1.02
N LYS A 260 -7.40 32.81 1.57
CA LYS A 260 -6.93 31.60 2.27
C LYS A 260 -6.86 30.37 1.36
N ILE A 261 -7.44 30.42 0.16
CA ILE A 261 -7.47 29.28 -0.76
C ILE A 261 -6.19 29.29 -1.59
N VAL A 262 -5.43 28.20 -1.53
CA VAL A 262 -4.19 27.99 -2.31
C VAL A 262 -4.45 26.89 -3.31
N MET A 263 -4.31 27.18 -4.60
CA MET A 263 -4.65 26.24 -5.67
C MET A 263 -3.46 25.33 -5.98
N GLY A 264 -3.71 24.01 -5.98
CA GLY A 264 -2.71 23.00 -6.28
C GLY A 264 -2.44 22.82 -7.77
N VAL A 265 -1.18 22.57 -8.12
CA VAL A 265 -0.70 22.24 -9.46
C VAL A 265 0.12 20.94 -9.38
N PRO A 266 -0.20 19.90 -10.17
CA PRO A 266 0.58 18.67 -10.19
C PRO A 266 1.84 18.86 -11.03
N ALA A 267 3.01 18.69 -10.42
CA ALA A 267 4.30 18.62 -11.12
C ALA A 267 4.56 17.20 -11.66
N TYR A 268 3.52 16.55 -12.21
CA TYR A 268 3.55 15.24 -12.83
C TYR A 268 2.38 15.10 -13.83
N GLY A 269 2.50 14.15 -14.76
CA GLY A 269 1.50 13.83 -15.77
C GLY A 269 0.84 12.46 -15.54
N ARG A 270 -0.46 12.34 -15.82
CA ARG A 270 -1.22 11.06 -15.83
C ARG A 270 -1.32 10.52 -17.25
N SER A 271 -0.98 9.24 -17.44
CA SER A 271 -0.87 8.62 -18.77
C SER A 271 -2.02 7.67 -19.10
N PHE A 272 -2.36 7.60 -20.40
CA PHE A 272 -3.41 6.76 -20.96
C PHE A 272 -2.91 6.14 -22.27
N THR A 273 -2.74 4.82 -22.30
CA THR A 273 -2.30 4.08 -23.50
C THR A 273 -3.50 3.49 -24.25
N GLY A 274 -3.37 3.35 -25.58
CA GLY A 274 -4.43 2.81 -26.43
C GLY A 274 -5.70 3.67 -26.54
N THR A 275 -5.62 4.97 -26.19
CA THR A 275 -6.72 5.93 -26.39
C THR A 275 -6.65 6.62 -27.76
N ARG A 276 -7.80 7.07 -28.26
CA ARG A 276 -7.89 7.95 -29.45
C ARG A 276 -7.79 9.44 -29.11
N GLY A 277 -7.80 9.79 -27.82
CA GLY A 277 -7.75 11.17 -27.34
C GLY A 277 -8.61 11.39 -26.09
N ILE A 278 -8.68 12.64 -25.64
CA ILE A 278 -9.56 13.07 -24.55
C ILE A 278 -11.02 12.71 -24.91
N GLY A 279 -11.77 12.19 -23.92
CA GLY A 279 -13.15 11.72 -24.06
C GLY A 279 -13.31 10.29 -24.56
N HIS A 280 -12.23 9.60 -24.95
CA HIS A 280 -12.26 8.22 -25.44
C HIS A 280 -11.75 7.20 -24.42
N SER A 281 -12.17 5.94 -24.56
CA SER A 281 -11.66 4.83 -23.75
C SER A 281 -10.19 4.54 -24.05
N PHE A 282 -9.49 4.01 -23.06
CA PHE A 282 -8.08 3.62 -23.10
C PHE A 282 -7.93 2.15 -22.71
N SER A 283 -6.79 1.53 -23.03
CA SER A 283 -6.51 0.10 -22.75
C SER A 283 -5.48 -0.13 -21.66
N GLY A 284 -4.81 0.91 -21.19
CA GLY A 284 -3.82 0.82 -20.12
C GLY A 284 -3.18 2.17 -19.78
N GLN A 285 -2.05 2.10 -19.10
CA GLN A 285 -1.27 3.24 -18.61
C GLN A 285 0.24 2.97 -18.78
N ALA A 286 1.06 4.01 -18.63
CA ALA A 286 2.52 3.96 -18.69
C ALA A 286 3.15 4.80 -17.56
N GLY A 287 4.38 4.47 -17.18
CA GLY A 287 5.09 5.15 -16.09
C GLY A 287 4.80 4.55 -14.71
N GLU A 288 5.46 5.08 -13.68
CA GLU A 288 5.33 4.61 -12.29
C GLU A 288 3.92 4.95 -11.79
N GLU A 289 3.12 3.93 -11.46
CA GLU A 289 1.71 4.07 -11.07
C GLU A 289 0.85 4.89 -12.06
N GLY A 290 1.16 4.80 -13.36
CA GLY A 290 0.47 5.56 -14.40
C GLY A 290 0.86 7.04 -14.48
N THR A 291 1.97 7.44 -13.87
CA THR A 291 2.46 8.82 -13.85
C THR A 291 3.87 9.00 -14.43
N PHE A 292 4.16 10.20 -14.91
CA PHE A 292 5.49 10.68 -15.28
C PHE A 292 5.79 11.99 -14.56
N GLU A 293 7.01 12.20 -14.04
CA GLU A 293 7.38 13.48 -13.44
C GLU A 293 7.41 14.58 -14.52
N TYR A 294 6.99 15.80 -14.17
CA TYR A 294 6.90 16.89 -15.14
C TYR A 294 8.25 17.26 -15.78
N ARG A 295 9.34 17.17 -15.01
CA ARG A 295 10.71 17.39 -15.51
C ARG A 295 11.10 16.52 -16.71
N ASP A 296 10.43 15.37 -16.88
CA ASP A 296 10.67 14.40 -17.97
C ASP A 296 9.67 14.57 -19.13
N LEU A 297 8.79 15.57 -19.05
CA LEU A 297 7.74 15.86 -20.04
C LEU A 297 8.00 17.17 -20.82
N PRO A 298 7.67 17.21 -22.13
CA PRO A 298 7.21 16.09 -22.95
C PRO A 298 8.34 15.12 -23.24
N ARG A 299 8.02 13.82 -23.37
CA ARG A 299 9.02 12.81 -23.70
C ARG A 299 9.54 13.01 -25.13
N PRO A 300 10.78 12.60 -25.44
CA PRO A 300 11.30 12.69 -26.80
C PRO A 300 10.37 12.04 -27.83
N GLY A 301 9.97 12.80 -28.85
CA GLY A 301 9.04 12.35 -29.88
C GLY A 301 7.55 12.40 -29.51
N ALA A 302 7.21 13.00 -28.35
CA ALA A 302 5.83 13.37 -28.03
C ALA A 302 5.52 14.80 -28.51
N GLU A 303 4.28 15.02 -28.93
CA GLU A 303 3.75 16.32 -29.34
C GLU A 303 2.91 16.90 -28.21
N GLU A 304 3.26 18.10 -27.72
CA GLU A 304 2.58 18.81 -26.61
C GLU A 304 1.46 19.70 -27.17
N HIS A 305 0.26 19.61 -26.59
CA HIS A 305 -0.94 20.36 -26.96
C HIS A 305 -1.51 21.07 -25.73
N VAL A 306 -1.98 22.31 -25.92
CA VAL A 306 -2.64 23.11 -24.89
C VAL A 306 -4.09 23.37 -25.30
N ASP A 307 -5.02 23.05 -24.42
CA ASP A 307 -6.42 23.47 -24.52
C ASP A 307 -6.60 24.78 -23.76
N GLU A 308 -6.59 25.90 -24.49
CA GLU A 308 -6.73 27.24 -23.93
C GLU A 308 -8.13 27.51 -23.36
N GLN A 309 -9.17 26.80 -23.82
CA GLN A 309 -10.53 27.00 -23.30
C GLN A 309 -10.67 26.39 -21.91
N LEU A 310 -10.09 25.21 -21.71
CA LEU A 310 -10.14 24.50 -20.43
C LEU A 310 -9.01 24.89 -19.49
N GLY A 311 -7.94 25.52 -20.01
CA GLY A 311 -6.71 25.77 -19.25
C GLY A 311 -6.04 24.46 -18.83
N ALA A 312 -5.94 23.51 -19.77
CA ALA A 312 -5.38 22.18 -19.56
C ALA A 312 -4.39 21.83 -20.68
N ALA A 313 -3.50 20.87 -20.45
CA ALA A 313 -2.57 20.42 -21.47
C ALA A 313 -2.37 18.91 -21.45
N TYR A 314 -1.86 18.40 -22.56
CA TYR A 314 -1.46 17.00 -22.72
C TYR A 314 -0.41 16.85 -23.82
N CYS A 315 0.35 15.76 -23.80
CA CYS A 315 1.16 15.35 -24.94
C CYS A 315 0.74 13.97 -25.45
N ILE A 316 0.90 13.74 -26.75
CA ILE A 316 0.65 12.44 -27.39
C ILE A 316 1.95 11.93 -28.01
N GLY A 317 2.25 10.65 -27.80
CA GLY A 317 3.38 9.99 -28.44
C GLY A 317 4.56 9.84 -27.49
N GLY A 318 5.75 9.70 -28.08
CA GLY A 318 6.95 9.25 -27.37
C GLY A 318 6.78 7.90 -26.66
N ASP A 319 5.70 7.16 -26.97
CA ASP A 319 5.08 5.93 -26.40
C ASP A 319 4.64 5.93 -24.92
N GLY A 320 4.44 7.12 -24.34
CA GLY A 320 3.78 7.33 -23.06
C GLY A 320 2.26 7.46 -23.21
N GLY A 321 1.71 7.02 -24.35
CA GLY A 321 0.31 7.20 -24.72
C GLY A 321 -0.07 8.68 -24.84
N LEU A 322 -1.25 9.02 -24.35
CA LEU A 322 -1.65 10.39 -24.05
C LEU A 322 -1.29 10.67 -22.58
N VAL A 323 -0.48 11.69 -22.32
CA VAL A 323 -0.15 12.14 -20.95
C VAL A 323 -0.74 13.51 -20.73
N THR A 324 -1.64 13.68 -19.77
CA THR A 324 -2.20 15.00 -19.41
C THR A 324 -1.46 15.57 -18.22
N TYR A 325 -1.07 16.85 -18.27
CA TYR A 325 -0.26 17.54 -17.25
C TYR A 325 -0.38 19.06 -17.40
N ASP A 326 0.20 19.82 -16.48
CA ASP A 326 0.32 21.27 -16.57
C ASP A 326 1.61 21.69 -17.30
N THR A 327 1.53 22.71 -18.15
CA THR A 327 2.66 23.32 -18.85
C THR A 327 2.90 24.74 -18.32
N PRO A 328 4.02 25.40 -18.66
CA PRO A 328 4.26 26.78 -18.24
C PRO A 328 3.13 27.73 -18.67
N GLN A 329 2.51 27.46 -19.82
CA GLN A 329 1.36 28.25 -20.31
C GLN A 329 0.12 28.03 -19.43
N THR A 330 -0.25 26.79 -19.12
CA THR A 330 -1.43 26.53 -18.27
C THR A 330 -1.22 27.03 -16.85
N VAL A 331 0.00 26.95 -16.31
CA VAL A 331 0.33 27.50 -14.98
C VAL A 331 0.25 29.03 -14.96
N ARG A 332 0.68 29.75 -16.02
CA ARG A 332 0.45 31.20 -16.12
C ARG A 332 -1.04 31.53 -16.17
N MET A 333 -1.85 30.74 -16.86
CA MET A 333 -3.31 30.90 -16.86
C MET A 333 -3.89 30.70 -15.44
N LYS A 334 -3.44 29.67 -14.71
CA LYS A 334 -3.84 29.42 -13.32
C LYS A 334 -3.39 30.54 -12.37
N ALA A 335 -2.16 31.05 -12.52
CA ALA A 335 -1.66 32.18 -11.75
C ALA A 335 -2.50 33.44 -11.99
N ASN A 336 -2.84 33.74 -13.26
CA ASN A 336 -3.73 34.86 -13.60
C ASN A 336 -5.13 34.66 -13.00
N TYR A 337 -5.67 33.44 -13.05
CA TYR A 337 -6.95 33.12 -12.42
C TYR A 337 -6.91 33.33 -10.90
N VAL A 338 -5.85 32.87 -10.22
CA VAL A 338 -5.63 33.07 -8.77
C VAL A 338 -5.64 34.55 -8.44
N ARG A 339 -4.94 35.40 -9.22
CA ARG A 339 -4.94 36.85 -9.00
C ARG A 339 -6.29 37.51 -9.26
N GLN A 340 -6.92 37.21 -10.40
CA GLN A 340 -8.22 37.79 -10.75
C GLN A 340 -9.32 37.46 -9.73
N ASN A 341 -9.24 36.29 -9.11
CA ASN A 341 -10.19 35.87 -8.08
C ASN A 341 -9.75 36.24 -6.65
N GLY A 342 -8.58 36.86 -6.47
CA GLY A 342 -8.05 37.24 -5.16
C GLY A 342 -7.77 36.04 -4.24
N LEU A 343 -7.30 34.94 -4.81
CA LEU A 343 -6.93 33.72 -4.09
C LEU A 343 -5.55 33.88 -3.43
N GLY A 344 -5.24 33.01 -2.45
CA GLY A 344 -4.01 33.10 -1.64
C GLY A 344 -2.73 32.76 -2.40
N GLY A 345 -2.81 31.93 -3.44
CA GLY A 345 -1.63 31.58 -4.24
C GLY A 345 -1.71 30.21 -4.93
N LEU A 346 -0.55 29.69 -5.30
CA LEU A 346 -0.35 28.36 -5.88
C LEU A 346 0.53 27.48 -5.00
N PHE A 347 0.26 26.18 -4.99
CA PHE A 347 1.21 25.19 -4.48
C PHE A 347 1.44 24.06 -5.49
N TYR A 348 2.58 23.35 -5.37
CA TYR A 348 2.96 22.30 -6.32
C TYR A 348 3.24 20.95 -5.61
N TRP A 349 2.62 19.89 -6.12
CA TRP A 349 2.90 18.51 -5.74
C TRP A 349 3.69 17.81 -6.87
N THR A 350 5.00 17.60 -6.76
CA THR A 350 5.93 18.02 -5.69
C THR A 350 7.01 18.92 -6.26
N GLY A 351 7.58 19.83 -5.45
CA GLY A 351 8.54 20.84 -5.92
C GLY A 351 9.75 20.26 -6.67
N THR A 352 10.20 19.07 -6.31
CA THR A 352 11.31 18.43 -7.03
C THR A 352 10.88 17.94 -8.41
N GLY A 353 9.63 17.54 -8.63
CA GLY A 353 9.12 17.08 -9.93
C GLY A 353 9.11 18.16 -11.02
N ASP A 354 9.35 19.43 -10.65
CA ASP A 354 9.46 20.54 -11.58
C ASP A 354 10.77 20.50 -12.40
N ALA A 355 10.77 21.16 -13.56
CA ALA A 355 11.98 21.41 -14.32
C ALA A 355 12.93 22.33 -13.55
N SER A 356 14.23 22.06 -13.59
CA SER A 356 15.21 22.84 -12.84
C SER A 356 15.19 24.31 -13.27
N SER A 357 14.76 25.19 -12.38
CA SER A 357 14.75 26.64 -12.64
C SER A 357 16.15 27.27 -12.61
N LEU A 358 17.21 26.49 -12.33
CA LEU A 358 18.59 26.96 -12.50
C LEU A 358 19.06 26.82 -13.96
N THR A 359 18.62 25.78 -14.67
CA THR A 359 19.07 25.47 -16.03
C THR A 359 18.00 25.65 -17.10
N GLN A 360 16.72 25.55 -16.74
CA GLN A 360 15.55 25.55 -17.62
C GLN A 360 14.42 26.43 -17.06
N LYS A 361 14.73 27.71 -16.75
CA LYS A 361 13.79 28.68 -16.17
C LYS A 361 12.43 28.73 -16.90
N ASP A 362 12.47 28.74 -18.23
CA ASP A 362 11.26 28.86 -19.05
C ASP A 362 10.31 27.65 -18.93
N ARG A 363 10.83 26.48 -18.55
CA ARG A 363 10.04 25.26 -18.33
C ARG A 363 9.58 25.07 -16.89
N SER A 364 10.17 25.73 -15.91
CA SER A 364 9.78 25.55 -14.50
C SER A 364 8.35 26.04 -14.26
N LEU A 365 7.46 25.15 -13.81
CA LEU A 365 6.10 25.48 -13.41
C LEU A 365 6.10 26.44 -12.22
N VAL A 366 6.94 26.18 -11.21
CA VAL A 366 7.02 26.99 -9.98
C VAL A 366 7.46 28.42 -10.29
N TYR A 367 8.43 28.58 -11.19
CA TYR A 367 8.90 29.89 -11.63
C TYR A 367 7.83 30.63 -12.44
N ASN A 368 7.16 29.95 -13.37
CA ASN A 368 6.14 30.56 -14.22
C ASN A 368 4.86 30.94 -13.47
N GLY A 369 4.50 30.21 -12.41
CA GLY A 369 3.40 30.58 -11.54
C GLY A 369 3.70 31.77 -10.64
N PHE A 370 4.98 32.08 -10.40
CA PHE A 370 5.41 33.29 -9.70
C PHE A 370 5.49 34.51 -10.64
N LEU A 371 6.01 34.32 -11.85
CA LEU A 371 6.36 35.40 -12.79
C LEU A 371 5.20 36.16 -13.43
N ALA A 372 3.98 35.61 -13.46
CA ALA A 372 2.92 36.25 -14.24
C ALA A 372 2.75 37.72 -13.78
N ASP A 373 2.80 38.65 -14.75
CA ASP A 373 3.36 39.99 -14.59
C ASP A 373 2.83 40.81 -13.39
N TYR A 374 3.74 41.43 -12.62
CA TYR A 374 3.39 42.48 -11.67
C TYR A 374 2.89 43.70 -12.46
N ASP A 375 1.58 43.93 -12.47
CA ASP A 375 0.99 45.13 -13.05
C ASP A 375 0.73 46.19 -11.95
N PRO A 376 1.52 47.28 -11.89
CA PRO A 376 1.32 48.34 -10.93
C PRO A 376 -0.04 49.04 -11.07
N ILE A 377 -0.69 48.96 -12.25
CA ILE A 377 -1.99 49.58 -12.50
C ILE A 377 -3.11 48.80 -11.80
N ASP A 378 -3.08 47.47 -11.81
CA ASP A 378 -4.07 46.64 -11.12
C ASP A 378 -4.00 46.80 -9.60
N HIS A 379 -2.79 46.95 -9.05
CA HIS A 379 -2.59 47.20 -7.63
C HIS A 379 -3.12 48.59 -7.20
N LEU A 380 -2.94 49.61 -8.05
CA LEU A 380 -3.53 50.94 -7.87
C LEU A 380 -5.06 50.91 -7.96
N ASN A 381 -5.63 50.17 -8.91
CA ASN A 381 -7.08 50.03 -9.07
C ASN A 381 -7.73 49.26 -7.92
N ALA A 382 -7.03 48.31 -7.30
CA ALA A 382 -7.49 47.60 -6.10
C ALA A 382 -7.52 48.50 -4.86
N LEU A 383 -6.51 49.36 -4.68
CA LEU A 383 -6.45 50.36 -3.61
C LEU A 383 -7.54 51.44 -3.77
N PHE A 384 -7.92 51.76 -5.01
CA PHE A 384 -8.95 52.75 -5.33
C PHE A 384 -10.16 52.13 -6.05
N SER A 385 -10.79 51.14 -5.43
CA SER A 385 -11.85 50.33 -6.04
C SER A 385 -13.23 51.02 -6.19
N HIS A 386 -13.45 52.20 -5.58
CA HIS A 386 -14.70 52.96 -5.72
C HIS A 386 -14.43 54.47 -5.84
N PRO A 387 -15.28 55.28 -6.52
CA PRO A 387 -15.09 56.74 -6.59
C PRO A 387 -15.03 57.45 -5.22
N ALA A 388 -15.55 56.82 -4.16
CA ALA A 388 -15.48 57.31 -2.79
C ALA A 388 -14.09 57.10 -2.14
N THR A 389 -13.29 56.13 -2.62
CA THR A 389 -11.91 55.91 -2.12
C THR A 389 -10.92 56.93 -2.70
N LEU A 390 -11.34 57.81 -3.61
CA LEU A 390 -10.54 58.95 -4.05
C LEU A 390 -10.29 59.98 -2.92
N SER A 391 -11.17 60.07 -1.93
CA SER A 391 -10.95 60.93 -0.77
C SER A 391 -9.87 60.39 0.18
N SER A 392 -9.59 59.08 0.13
CA SER A 392 -8.49 58.45 0.88
C SER A 392 -7.15 58.49 0.13
N VAL A 393 -7.07 59.06 -1.07
CA VAL A 393 -5.81 59.16 -1.84
C VAL A 393 -4.72 59.88 -1.06
N SER A 394 -5.05 60.97 -0.34
CA SER A 394 -4.06 61.65 0.50
C SER A 394 -3.61 60.75 1.65
N ALA A 395 -4.53 60.08 2.33
CA ALA A 395 -4.21 59.17 3.43
C ALA A 395 -3.38 57.96 2.97
N THR A 396 -3.68 57.38 1.80
CA THR A 396 -2.90 56.30 1.20
C THR A 396 -1.53 56.79 0.72
N SER A 397 -1.46 57.99 0.14
CA SER A 397 -0.19 58.62 -0.24
C SER A 397 0.67 58.95 0.97
N ASP A 398 0.07 59.41 2.07
CA ASP A 398 0.76 59.72 3.31
C ASP A 398 1.19 58.43 4.00
N ALA A 399 0.37 57.37 3.99
CA ALA A 399 0.77 56.04 4.47
C ALA A 399 1.90 55.43 3.64
N LEU A 400 1.89 55.60 2.31
CA LEU A 400 2.97 55.16 1.42
C LEU A 400 4.25 55.98 1.62
N ARG A 401 4.12 57.29 1.87
CA ARG A 401 5.27 58.13 2.24
C ARG A 401 5.82 57.76 3.60
N ASN A 402 4.97 57.55 4.60
CA ASN A 402 5.39 57.09 5.91
C ASN A 402 6.05 55.71 5.83
N TYR A 403 5.51 54.80 5.01
CA TYR A 403 6.13 53.49 4.77
C TYR A 403 7.47 53.61 4.03
N GLN A 404 7.58 54.54 3.07
CA GLN A 404 8.82 54.86 2.39
C GLN A 404 9.83 55.48 3.37
N ASP A 405 9.40 56.38 4.24
CA ASP A 405 10.23 57.04 5.25
C ASP A 405 10.67 56.05 6.34
N ASP A 406 9.79 55.14 6.78
CA ASP A 406 10.09 54.04 7.69
C ASP A 406 11.09 53.06 7.07
N LEU A 407 10.90 52.71 5.78
CA LEU A 407 11.86 51.89 5.02
C LEU A 407 13.19 52.62 4.86
N ASP A 408 13.19 53.90 4.55
CA ASP A 408 14.40 54.71 4.44
C ASP A 408 15.09 54.85 5.80
N GLN A 409 14.34 54.86 6.91
CA GLN A 409 14.86 54.89 8.27
C GLN A 409 15.42 53.53 8.72
N ASP A 410 14.76 52.43 8.35
CA ASP A 410 15.26 51.06 8.53
C ASP A 410 16.51 50.82 7.67
N ILE A 411 16.49 51.24 6.41
CA ILE A 411 17.66 51.22 5.52
C ILE A 411 18.76 52.10 6.10
N ALA A 412 18.46 53.30 6.60
CA ALA A 412 19.44 54.16 7.26
C ALA A 412 19.98 53.54 8.56
N GLY A 413 19.17 52.81 9.32
CA GLY A 413 19.57 52.08 10.53
C GLY A 413 20.47 50.89 10.21
N VAL A 414 20.11 50.10 9.19
CA VAL A 414 20.92 49.02 8.64
C VAL A 414 22.22 49.59 8.07
N VAL A 415 22.16 50.69 7.30
CA VAL A 415 23.32 51.39 6.75
C VAL A 415 24.17 52.01 7.84
N ALA A 416 23.62 52.49 8.97
CA ALA A 416 24.39 53.02 10.10
C ALA A 416 25.07 51.88 10.89
N SER A 417 24.39 50.75 11.08
CA SER A 417 24.97 49.54 11.67
C SER A 417 26.09 48.97 10.78
N GLN A 418 25.85 48.94 9.47
CA GLN A 418 26.80 48.64 8.41
C GLN A 418 27.93 49.66 8.38
N SER A 419 27.68 50.97 8.59
CA SER A 419 28.69 52.03 8.60
C SER A 419 29.61 51.94 9.82
N SER A 420 29.11 51.48 10.97
CA SER A 420 29.94 51.24 12.16
C SER A 420 30.81 49.99 11.99
N SER A 421 30.26 48.92 11.38
CA SER A 421 31.00 47.73 10.95
C SER A 421 31.97 48.03 9.79
N ASP A 422 31.60 48.94 8.89
CA ASP A 422 32.37 49.43 7.77
C ASP A 422 33.44 50.41 8.25
N ALA A 423 33.36 51.11 9.39
CA ALA A 423 34.49 51.90 9.86
C ALA A 423 35.69 50.99 10.20
N ASP A 424 35.42 49.89 10.93
CA ASP A 424 36.41 48.85 11.24
C ASP A 424 36.81 48.02 9.99
N SER A 425 35.84 47.73 9.12
CA SER A 425 36.07 46.99 7.87
C SER A 425 36.71 47.86 6.80
N VAL A 426 36.48 49.17 6.73
CA VAL A 426 37.12 50.15 5.83
C VAL A 426 38.53 50.43 6.30
N GLN A 427 38.85 50.35 7.60
CA GLN A 427 40.26 50.43 8.02
C GLN A 427 41.04 49.19 7.56
N ARG A 428 40.44 47.99 7.66
CA ARG A 428 41.01 46.73 7.14
C ARG A 428 41.01 46.67 5.61
N ILE A 429 39.94 47.14 4.98
CA ILE A 429 39.77 47.22 3.52
C ILE A 429 40.62 48.34 2.96
N GLN A 430 40.90 49.46 3.62
CA GLN A 430 41.84 50.47 3.12
C GLN A 430 43.27 49.94 3.16
N ALA A 431 43.65 49.19 4.20
CA ALA A 431 44.94 48.49 4.22
C ALA A 431 45.02 47.44 3.10
N ALA A 432 43.98 46.61 2.96
CA ALA A 432 43.91 45.59 1.91
C ALA A 432 43.72 46.18 0.51
N LYS A 433 43.06 47.33 0.35
CA LYS A 433 42.82 48.07 -0.90
C LYS A 433 44.04 48.90 -1.28
N ALA A 434 44.87 49.32 -0.33
CA ALA A 434 46.18 49.88 -0.65
C ALA A 434 47.11 48.80 -1.21
N GLU A 435 47.15 47.61 -0.58
CA GLU A 435 47.88 46.46 -1.12
C GLU A 435 47.29 45.94 -2.43
N LEU A 436 45.95 45.84 -2.53
CA LEU A 436 45.25 45.46 -3.76
C LEU A 436 45.37 46.53 -4.82
N ALA A 437 45.42 47.83 -4.51
CA ALA A 437 45.63 48.86 -5.51
C ALA A 437 47.06 48.81 -6.05
N ASP A 438 48.05 48.47 -5.24
CA ASP A 438 49.43 48.28 -5.68
C ASP A 438 49.60 46.98 -6.49
N LEU A 439 48.88 45.93 -6.08
CA LEU A 439 48.76 44.68 -6.82
C LEU A 439 47.99 44.87 -8.13
N PHE A 440 46.88 45.61 -8.13
CA PHE A 440 46.11 45.98 -9.32
C PHE A 440 46.94 46.87 -10.21
N LYS A 441 47.73 47.83 -9.71
CA LYS A 441 48.68 48.58 -10.54
C LYS A 441 49.72 47.66 -11.21
N LYS A 442 50.22 46.65 -10.49
CA LYS A 442 51.14 45.65 -11.06
C LYS A 442 50.43 44.74 -12.06
N ILE A 443 49.23 44.26 -11.75
CA ILE A 443 48.41 43.40 -12.61
C ILE A 443 47.93 44.17 -13.83
N GLU A 444 47.59 45.44 -13.69
CA GLU A 444 47.12 46.33 -14.74
C GLU A 444 48.29 46.77 -15.62
N SER A 445 49.49 47.02 -15.07
CA SER A 445 50.69 47.21 -15.92
C SER A 445 51.17 45.92 -16.59
N VAL A 446 50.97 44.76 -15.96
CA VAL A 446 51.24 43.45 -16.58
C VAL A 446 50.17 43.13 -17.61
N ARG A 447 48.91 43.46 -17.36
CA ARG A 447 47.76 43.27 -18.25
C ARG A 447 47.80 44.26 -19.40
N GLU A 448 48.27 45.48 -19.21
CA GLU A 448 48.44 46.48 -20.26
C GLU A 448 49.66 46.15 -21.12
N ARG A 449 50.77 45.67 -20.52
CA ARG A 449 51.88 45.07 -21.28
C ARG A 449 51.47 43.78 -21.97
N ALA A 450 50.65 42.94 -21.35
CA ALA A 450 50.16 41.69 -21.92
C ALA A 450 49.07 41.95 -22.97
N MET A 451 48.24 42.98 -22.85
CA MET A 451 47.28 43.43 -23.86
C MET A 451 48.00 44.11 -25.01
N GLN A 452 49.04 44.91 -24.77
CA GLN A 452 49.89 45.42 -25.85
C GLN A 452 50.65 44.29 -26.53
N THR A 453 51.17 43.32 -25.77
CA THR A 453 51.83 42.13 -26.33
C THR A 453 50.82 41.25 -27.06
N GLU A 454 49.61 41.07 -26.54
CA GLU A 454 48.51 40.32 -27.14
C GLU A 454 48.00 41.05 -28.36
N GLN A 455 47.86 42.37 -28.35
CA GLN A 455 47.44 43.16 -29.50
C GLN A 455 48.52 43.15 -30.58
N THR A 456 49.80 43.27 -30.20
CA THR A 456 50.93 43.13 -31.13
C THR A 456 51.02 41.69 -31.67
N ILE A 457 50.83 40.66 -30.83
CA ILE A 457 50.78 39.26 -31.26
C ILE A 457 49.53 39.01 -32.09
N THR A 458 48.39 39.60 -31.78
CA THR A 458 47.12 39.42 -32.50
C THR A 458 47.17 40.13 -33.83
N GLU A 459 47.83 41.27 -33.94
CA GLU A 459 48.14 41.92 -35.21
C GLU A 459 49.17 41.10 -36.01
N MET A 460 50.26 40.63 -35.37
CA MET A 460 51.24 39.74 -36.01
C MET A 460 50.64 38.38 -36.41
N THR A 461 49.65 37.88 -35.68
CA THR A 461 49.00 36.58 -35.91
C THR A 461 47.63 36.73 -36.57
N ALA A 462 47.14 37.93 -36.89
CA ALA A 462 45.88 38.12 -37.61
C ALA A 462 45.98 37.47 -38.99
N ASP A 463 47.12 37.66 -39.64
CA ASP A 463 47.45 36.98 -40.90
C ASP A 463 47.61 35.48 -40.69
N ILE A 464 48.16 35.03 -39.55
CA ILE A 464 48.27 33.59 -39.21
C ILE A 464 46.89 32.98 -38.96
N LYS A 465 45.97 33.66 -38.28
CA LYS A 465 44.60 33.21 -38.01
C LYS A 465 43.77 33.17 -39.28
N ARG A 466 43.98 34.11 -40.19
CA ARG A 466 43.40 34.09 -41.54
C ARG A 466 43.98 32.93 -42.36
N LEU A 467 45.29 32.71 -42.30
CA LEU A 467 45.97 31.55 -42.90
C LEU A 467 45.51 30.24 -42.29
N ASP A 468 45.27 30.16 -40.98
CA ASP A 468 44.87 28.94 -40.28
C ASP A 468 43.39 28.64 -40.50
N SER A 469 42.53 29.66 -40.58
CA SER A 469 41.15 29.52 -41.04
C SER A 469 41.10 29.06 -42.50
N THR A 470 41.97 29.62 -43.35
CA THR A 470 42.11 29.19 -44.75
C THR A 470 42.64 27.76 -44.84
N LYS A 471 43.63 27.38 -44.01
CA LYS A 471 44.16 26.03 -43.89
C LYS A 471 43.11 25.07 -43.37
N LYS A 472 42.30 25.44 -42.39
CA LYS A 472 41.20 24.63 -41.85
C LYS A 472 40.13 24.41 -42.91
N ASN A 473 39.72 25.45 -43.63
CA ASN A 473 38.77 25.35 -44.74
C ASN A 473 39.34 24.50 -45.89
N LEU A 474 40.62 24.66 -46.23
CA LEU A 474 41.33 23.81 -47.19
C LEU A 474 41.42 22.35 -46.71
N THR A 475 41.69 22.12 -45.43
CA THR A 475 41.81 20.78 -44.85
C THR A 475 40.46 20.08 -44.79
N LEU A 476 39.39 20.79 -44.41
CA LEU A 476 38.02 20.27 -44.43
C LEU A 476 37.58 19.96 -45.86
N SER A 477 37.85 20.86 -46.81
CA SER A 477 37.55 20.65 -48.23
C SER A 477 38.35 19.48 -48.80
N MET A 478 39.64 19.39 -48.49
CA MET A 478 40.52 18.30 -48.91
C MET A 478 40.09 16.97 -48.28
N THR A 479 39.67 16.96 -47.03
CA THR A 479 39.16 15.77 -46.33
C THR A 479 37.83 15.32 -46.91
N ALA A 480 36.91 16.24 -47.21
CA ALA A 480 35.65 15.94 -47.87
C ALA A 480 35.87 15.39 -49.28
N LEU A 481 36.74 16.01 -50.09
CA LEU A 481 37.10 15.53 -51.42
C LEU A 481 37.80 14.17 -51.37
N LYS A 482 38.74 13.96 -50.44
CA LYS A 482 39.43 12.67 -50.26
C LYS A 482 38.46 11.57 -49.82
N ARG A 483 37.52 11.87 -48.91
CA ARG A 483 36.47 10.93 -48.50
C ARG A 483 35.48 10.63 -49.63
N LEU A 484 35.17 11.61 -50.48
CA LEU A 484 34.33 11.42 -51.67
C LEU A 484 35.03 10.55 -52.72
N GLN A 485 36.33 10.76 -52.94
CA GLN A 485 37.18 9.90 -53.76
C GLN A 485 37.20 8.47 -53.20
N MET A 486 37.47 8.31 -51.90
CA MET A 486 37.45 7.00 -51.23
C MET A 486 36.10 6.30 -51.37
N LEU A 487 34.98 7.02 -51.20
CA LEU A 487 33.64 6.46 -51.36
C LEU A 487 33.38 6.01 -52.81
N THR A 488 33.82 6.78 -53.80
CA THR A 488 33.66 6.45 -55.22
C THR A 488 34.49 5.22 -55.59
N THR A 489 35.76 5.17 -55.18
CA THR A 489 36.63 4.00 -55.41
C THR A 489 36.12 2.75 -54.68
N ALA A 490 35.68 2.90 -53.43
CA ALA A 490 35.12 1.79 -52.66
C ALA A 490 33.80 1.30 -53.27
N TYR A 491 32.97 2.18 -53.80
CA TYR A 491 31.76 1.80 -54.54
C TYR A 491 32.07 1.01 -55.81
N GLU A 492 33.03 1.46 -56.64
CA GLU A 492 33.43 0.74 -57.85
C GLU A 492 34.04 -0.64 -57.54
N GLN A 493 34.87 -0.72 -56.51
CA GLN A 493 35.42 -1.98 -56.02
C GLN A 493 34.34 -2.91 -55.48
N LEU A 494 33.38 -2.40 -54.70
CA LEU A 494 32.26 -3.19 -54.16
C LEU A 494 31.40 -3.75 -55.29
N ARG A 495 31.14 -2.95 -56.33
CA ARG A 495 30.40 -3.38 -57.51
C ARG A 495 31.14 -4.46 -58.31
N SER A 496 32.47 -4.42 -58.36
CA SER A 496 33.28 -5.46 -58.99
C SER A 496 33.29 -6.77 -58.19
N LEU A 497 33.46 -6.67 -56.86
CA LEU A 497 33.52 -7.82 -55.96
C LEU A 497 32.15 -8.51 -55.80
N SER A 498 31.06 -7.74 -55.86
CA SER A 498 29.69 -8.26 -55.88
C SER A 498 29.49 -9.21 -57.07
N LYS A 499 29.98 -8.83 -58.26
CA LYS A 499 29.91 -9.67 -59.47
C LYS A 499 30.74 -10.95 -59.40
N SER A 500 31.89 -10.93 -58.70
CA SER A 500 32.74 -12.11 -58.51
C SER A 500 32.30 -12.99 -57.33
N ARG A 501 31.24 -12.60 -56.60
CA ARG A 501 30.70 -13.31 -55.42
C ARG A 501 31.72 -13.51 -54.28
N GLN A 502 32.67 -12.60 -54.13
CA GLN A 502 33.67 -12.63 -53.05
C GLN A 502 33.10 -12.02 -51.77
N TYR A 503 32.25 -12.77 -51.05
CA TYR A 503 31.44 -12.24 -49.96
C TYR A 503 32.24 -11.70 -48.75
N ARG A 504 33.36 -12.33 -48.39
CA ARG A 504 34.21 -11.85 -47.29
C ARG A 504 34.75 -10.44 -47.54
N GLU A 505 35.26 -10.20 -48.74
CA GLU A 505 35.81 -8.90 -49.14
C GLU A 505 34.70 -7.86 -49.33
N CYS A 506 33.54 -8.29 -49.85
CA CYS A 506 32.34 -7.47 -49.93
C CYS A 506 31.88 -6.97 -48.56
N ALA A 507 31.86 -7.83 -47.53
CA ALA A 507 31.40 -7.45 -46.19
C ALA A 507 32.28 -6.35 -45.55
N GLN A 508 33.60 -6.50 -45.64
CA GLN A 508 34.55 -5.51 -45.10
C GLN A 508 34.44 -4.16 -45.81
N LEU A 509 34.37 -4.19 -47.14
CA LEU A 509 34.26 -2.99 -47.96
C LEU A 509 32.89 -2.32 -47.79
N LEU A 510 31.82 -3.11 -47.65
CA LEU A 510 30.46 -2.62 -47.41
C LEU A 510 30.35 -1.88 -46.08
N GLN A 511 30.95 -2.39 -44.99
CA GLN A 511 30.99 -1.67 -43.71
C GLN A 511 31.69 -0.31 -43.84
N ALA A 512 32.82 -0.27 -44.54
CA ALA A 512 33.55 0.99 -44.81
C ALA A 512 32.73 1.96 -45.66
N VAL A 513 32.03 1.46 -46.69
CA VAL A 513 31.13 2.25 -47.55
C VAL A 513 29.97 2.81 -46.74
N ILE A 514 29.33 2.03 -45.86
CA ILE A 514 28.23 2.49 -45.00
C ILE A 514 28.69 3.62 -44.07
N GLN A 515 29.87 3.48 -43.45
CA GLN A 515 30.45 4.55 -42.61
C GLN A 515 30.78 5.81 -43.41
N LEU A 516 31.33 5.66 -44.62
CA LEU A 516 31.63 6.80 -45.51
C LEU A 516 30.35 7.50 -45.97
N VAL A 517 29.29 6.77 -46.33
CA VAL A 517 27.98 7.33 -46.69
C VAL A 517 27.34 8.07 -45.52
N ALA A 518 27.50 7.58 -44.28
CA ALA A 518 26.98 8.26 -43.09
C ALA A 518 27.54 9.69 -42.93
N HIS A 519 28.82 9.90 -43.23
CA HIS A 519 29.46 11.23 -43.21
C HIS A 519 28.85 12.21 -44.25
N PHE A 520 28.32 11.69 -45.36
CA PHE A 520 27.74 12.51 -46.43
C PHE A 520 26.22 12.74 -46.29
N LYS A 521 25.58 12.28 -45.20
CA LYS A 521 24.13 12.49 -44.96
C LYS A 521 23.72 13.97 -44.98
N SER A 522 24.55 14.87 -44.44
CA SER A 522 24.29 16.32 -44.45
C SER A 522 24.52 16.99 -45.82
N TYR A 523 25.17 16.29 -46.76
CA TYR A 523 25.46 16.77 -48.12
C TYR A 523 24.46 16.24 -49.16
N ARG A 524 23.34 15.66 -48.71
CA ARG A 524 22.31 15.06 -49.57
C ARG A 524 21.61 16.06 -50.49
N SER A 525 21.74 17.36 -50.23
CA SER A 525 21.27 18.43 -51.12
C SER A 525 22.06 18.54 -52.43
N ILE A 526 23.23 17.89 -52.53
CA ILE A 526 24.04 17.84 -53.75
C ILE A 526 23.62 16.63 -54.58
N ASP A 527 23.06 16.87 -55.78
CA ASP A 527 22.49 15.83 -56.65
C ASP A 527 23.45 14.68 -56.99
N GLN A 528 24.73 14.97 -57.19
CA GLN A 528 25.75 13.95 -57.50
C GLN A 528 26.01 13.01 -56.31
N ILE A 529 26.02 13.54 -55.09
CA ILE A 529 26.20 12.75 -53.85
C ILE A 529 24.91 11.96 -53.56
N ALA A 530 23.75 12.56 -53.78
CA ALA A 530 22.47 11.87 -53.68
C ALA A 530 22.36 10.70 -54.67
N THR A 531 22.87 10.86 -55.89
CA THR A 531 22.94 9.79 -56.90
C THR A 531 23.89 8.68 -56.49
N LEU A 532 25.10 9.00 -56.00
CA LEU A 532 26.05 8.01 -55.50
C LEU A 532 25.50 7.23 -54.29
N SER A 533 24.84 7.90 -53.35
CA SER A 533 24.18 7.25 -52.22
C SER A 533 23.05 6.32 -52.65
N ARG A 534 22.33 6.66 -53.74
CA ARG A 534 21.28 5.81 -54.32
C ARG A 534 21.90 4.57 -54.96
N ASN A 535 22.95 4.75 -55.76
CA ASN A 535 23.69 3.64 -56.37
C ASN A 535 24.29 2.67 -55.33
N VAL A 536 24.76 3.17 -54.18
CA VAL A 536 25.22 2.31 -53.06
C VAL A 536 24.05 1.52 -52.47
N ALA A 537 22.88 2.14 -52.29
CA ALA A 537 21.68 1.44 -51.82
C ALA A 537 21.19 0.37 -52.82
N ASP A 538 21.31 0.63 -54.12
CA ASP A 538 20.98 -0.35 -55.16
C ASP A 538 21.92 -1.57 -55.07
N VAL A 539 23.23 -1.37 -54.91
CA VAL A 539 24.20 -2.47 -54.71
C VAL A 539 23.96 -3.22 -53.40
N GLN A 540 23.50 -2.55 -52.34
CA GLN A 540 23.09 -3.20 -51.09
C GLN A 540 21.88 -4.13 -51.32
N GLY A 541 20.90 -3.68 -52.10
CA GLY A 541 19.74 -4.48 -52.50
C GLY A 541 20.14 -5.69 -53.35
N GLU A 542 20.96 -5.48 -54.38
CA GLU A 542 21.48 -6.55 -55.24
C GLU A 542 22.25 -7.61 -54.43
N LEU A 543 23.13 -7.19 -53.52
CA LEU A 543 23.88 -8.11 -52.65
C LEU A 543 22.97 -8.91 -51.73
N LEU A 544 21.92 -8.30 -51.16
CA LEU A 544 20.94 -9.00 -50.33
C LEU A 544 20.21 -10.09 -51.12
N GLU A 545 19.71 -9.75 -52.31
CA GLU A 545 19.02 -10.71 -53.17
C GLU A 545 19.93 -11.84 -53.62
N GLN A 546 21.16 -11.52 -54.00
CA GLN A 546 22.16 -12.48 -54.43
C GLN A 546 22.54 -13.47 -53.32
N VAL A 547 22.72 -12.99 -52.08
CA VAL A 547 22.99 -13.86 -50.92
C VAL A 547 21.77 -14.75 -50.63
N CYS A 548 20.55 -14.19 -50.62
CA CYS A 548 19.34 -14.98 -50.41
C CYS A 548 19.17 -16.06 -51.49
N GLU A 549 19.40 -15.75 -52.77
CA GLU A 549 19.32 -16.70 -53.88
C GLU A 549 20.36 -17.83 -53.73
N ASP A 550 21.59 -17.50 -53.32
CA ASP A 550 22.63 -18.51 -53.09
C ASP A 550 22.30 -19.46 -51.94
N PHE A 551 21.68 -18.95 -50.87
CA PHE A 551 21.12 -19.80 -49.81
C PHE A 551 19.99 -20.68 -50.36
N GLU A 552 19.03 -20.11 -51.09
CA GLU A 552 17.91 -20.85 -51.68
C GLU A 552 18.35 -22.00 -52.59
N VAL A 553 19.25 -21.72 -53.53
CA VAL A 553 19.74 -22.71 -54.50
C VAL A 553 20.57 -23.80 -53.82
N THR A 554 21.42 -23.43 -52.85
CA THR A 554 22.29 -24.40 -52.18
C THR A 554 21.49 -25.37 -51.30
N PHE A 555 20.49 -24.87 -50.57
CA PHE A 555 19.60 -25.71 -49.77
C PHE A 555 18.63 -26.53 -50.62
N ALA A 556 18.15 -26.00 -51.76
CA ALA A 556 17.29 -26.75 -52.68
C ALA A 556 18.04 -27.92 -53.38
N LYS A 557 19.34 -27.77 -53.63
CA LYS A 557 20.18 -28.81 -54.27
C LYS A 557 20.83 -29.79 -53.28
N GLY A 558 20.74 -29.54 -51.97
CA GLY A 558 21.42 -30.36 -50.96
C GLY A 558 22.95 -30.25 -50.99
N GLU A 559 23.49 -29.15 -51.55
CA GLU A 559 24.94 -28.89 -51.67
C GLU A 559 25.50 -28.12 -50.45
N THR A 560 24.83 -28.18 -49.29
CA THR A 560 25.17 -27.39 -48.09
C THR A 560 26.57 -27.69 -47.57
N ALA A 561 27.04 -28.93 -47.66
CA ALA A 561 28.38 -29.32 -47.23
C ALA A 561 29.50 -28.76 -48.13
N SER A 562 29.30 -28.67 -49.45
CA SER A 562 30.33 -28.23 -50.40
C SER A 562 30.46 -26.71 -50.48
N ARG A 563 29.37 -25.96 -50.22
CA ARG A 563 29.34 -24.48 -50.27
C ARG A 563 29.32 -23.82 -48.89
N LYS A 564 29.54 -24.58 -47.82
CA LYS A 564 29.51 -24.12 -46.42
C LYS A 564 30.35 -22.87 -46.16
N ALA A 565 31.58 -22.82 -46.66
CA ALA A 565 32.48 -21.68 -46.47
C ALA A 565 31.96 -20.41 -47.15
N MET A 566 31.43 -20.54 -48.37
CA MET A 566 30.83 -19.44 -49.12
C MET A 566 29.59 -18.88 -48.40
N LEU A 567 28.72 -19.75 -47.85
CA LEU A 567 27.53 -19.34 -47.11
C LEU A 567 27.88 -18.67 -45.78
N ALA A 568 28.91 -19.16 -45.07
CA ALA A 568 29.41 -18.52 -43.85
C ALA A 568 30.00 -17.12 -44.13
N GLU A 569 30.68 -16.94 -45.26
CA GLU A 569 31.16 -15.63 -45.69
C GLU A 569 30.02 -14.70 -46.14
N ALA A 570 28.96 -15.25 -46.74
CA ALA A 570 27.75 -14.51 -47.10
C ALA A 570 26.99 -13.98 -45.86
N CYS A 571 27.00 -14.71 -44.74
CA CYS A 571 26.44 -14.23 -43.47
C CYS A 571 27.12 -12.92 -42.99
N LEU A 572 28.41 -12.73 -43.24
CA LEU A 572 29.12 -11.50 -42.89
C LEU A 572 28.60 -10.29 -43.70
N VAL A 573 28.19 -10.52 -44.95
CA VAL A 573 27.56 -9.48 -45.79
C VAL A 573 26.18 -9.12 -45.24
N ILE A 574 25.40 -10.12 -44.82
CA ILE A 574 24.08 -9.91 -44.20
C ILE A 574 24.21 -9.11 -42.89
N ASP A 575 25.23 -9.37 -42.08
CA ASP A 575 25.51 -8.57 -40.88
C ASP A 575 25.90 -7.13 -41.19
N ALA A 576 26.67 -6.90 -42.26
CA ALA A 576 27.00 -5.56 -42.72
C ALA A 576 25.77 -4.80 -43.26
N LEU A 577 24.78 -5.51 -43.82
CA LEU A 577 23.51 -4.93 -44.30
C LEU A 577 22.52 -4.59 -43.17
N GLY A 578 22.65 -5.24 -42.01
CA GLY A 578 21.89 -4.95 -40.80
C GLY A 578 20.78 -5.97 -40.47
N GLU A 579 20.03 -5.68 -39.40
CA GLU A 579 19.08 -6.62 -38.78
C GLU A 579 17.93 -7.07 -39.70
N HIS A 580 17.42 -6.17 -40.55
CA HIS A 580 16.34 -6.51 -41.48
C HIS A 580 16.72 -7.63 -42.47
N ALA A 581 17.96 -7.59 -42.98
CA ALA A 581 18.49 -8.62 -43.86
C ALA A 581 18.65 -9.97 -43.13
N ARG A 582 19.12 -9.92 -41.87
CA ARG A 582 19.27 -11.09 -41.00
C ARG A 582 17.93 -11.78 -40.74
N THR A 583 16.91 -11.02 -40.33
CA THR A 583 15.56 -11.56 -40.04
C THR A 583 14.93 -12.20 -41.27
N ARG A 584 15.09 -11.61 -42.45
CA ARG A 584 14.59 -12.17 -43.72
C ARG A 584 15.19 -13.56 -43.99
N LEU A 585 16.51 -13.70 -43.86
CA LEU A 585 17.20 -14.97 -44.12
C LEU A 585 16.86 -16.04 -43.08
N ILE A 586 16.81 -15.68 -41.79
CA ILE A 586 16.43 -16.59 -40.71
C ILE A 586 14.99 -17.09 -40.91
N ASN A 587 14.05 -16.20 -41.21
CA ASN A 587 12.65 -16.58 -41.47
C ASN A 587 12.50 -17.51 -42.66
N TRP A 588 13.24 -17.26 -43.75
CA TRP A 588 13.27 -18.16 -44.90
C TRP A 588 13.81 -19.55 -44.51
N TYR A 589 14.92 -19.60 -43.76
CA TYR A 589 15.53 -20.85 -43.31
C TYR A 589 14.58 -21.65 -42.42
N CYS A 590 14.00 -21.03 -41.39
CA CYS A 590 13.03 -21.67 -40.50
C CYS A 590 11.81 -22.21 -41.28
N ASN A 591 11.27 -21.44 -42.22
CA ASN A 591 10.15 -21.88 -43.05
C ASN A 591 10.51 -23.04 -43.99
N THR A 592 11.74 -23.04 -44.54
CA THR A 592 12.21 -24.11 -45.43
C THR A 592 12.40 -25.41 -44.67
N GLN A 593 13.04 -25.38 -43.51
CA GLN A 593 13.26 -26.58 -42.68
C GLN A 593 11.96 -27.14 -42.11
N LEU A 594 11.02 -26.27 -41.69
CA LEU A 594 9.73 -26.71 -41.15
C LEU A 594 8.68 -27.03 -42.24
N ARG A 595 9.02 -26.92 -43.53
CA ARG A 595 8.09 -27.21 -44.62
C ARG A 595 7.65 -28.67 -44.63
N GLU A 596 8.58 -29.61 -44.47
CA GLU A 596 8.28 -31.04 -44.41
C GLU A 596 7.49 -31.39 -43.15
N TYR A 597 7.84 -30.79 -42.00
CA TYR A 597 7.06 -30.91 -40.77
C TYR A 597 5.59 -30.53 -40.97
N ARG A 598 5.35 -29.35 -41.55
CA ARG A 598 3.99 -28.84 -41.85
C ARG A 598 3.25 -29.68 -42.90
N GLN A 599 3.92 -30.55 -43.64
CA GLN A 599 3.29 -31.50 -44.56
C GLN A 599 2.92 -32.80 -43.86
N VAL A 600 3.83 -33.37 -43.06
CA VAL A 600 3.64 -34.66 -42.36
C VAL A 600 2.59 -34.57 -41.25
N PHE A 601 2.51 -33.44 -40.57
CA PHE A 601 1.67 -33.28 -39.37
C PHE A 601 0.42 -32.41 -39.58
N ARG A 602 -0.05 -32.29 -40.83
CA ARG A 602 -1.31 -31.57 -41.13
C ARG A 602 -2.49 -32.21 -40.38
N GLY A 603 -3.40 -31.36 -39.89
CA GLY A 603 -4.55 -31.77 -39.07
C GLY A 603 -5.65 -32.61 -39.75
N ASN A 604 -5.34 -33.35 -40.82
CA ASN A 604 -6.19 -34.33 -41.48
C ASN A 604 -5.60 -35.77 -41.50
N ASP A 605 -4.32 -35.96 -41.21
CA ASP A 605 -3.67 -37.28 -41.19
C ASP A 605 -3.59 -37.87 -39.76
N GLU A 606 -3.64 -39.19 -39.61
CA GLU A 606 -3.52 -39.91 -38.32
C GLU A 606 -2.23 -39.54 -37.56
N ALA A 607 -1.17 -39.19 -38.29
CA ALA A 607 0.09 -38.72 -37.72
C ALA A 607 -0.04 -37.39 -36.95
N GLY A 608 -1.07 -36.60 -37.26
CA GLY A 608 -1.34 -35.31 -36.63
C GLY A 608 -2.30 -35.37 -35.45
N SER A 609 -2.83 -36.54 -35.06
CA SER A 609 -3.77 -36.68 -33.94
C SER A 609 -3.13 -36.42 -32.56
N LEU A 610 -3.96 -36.19 -31.53
CA LEU A 610 -3.50 -36.01 -30.14
C LEU A 610 -2.80 -37.25 -29.58
N ASP A 611 -3.12 -38.45 -30.08
CA ASP A 611 -2.52 -39.71 -29.62
C ASP A 611 -1.03 -39.85 -29.98
N ASN A 612 -0.55 -39.03 -30.92
CA ASN A 612 0.80 -39.16 -31.49
C ASN A 612 1.67 -37.90 -31.30
N ILE A 613 1.40 -37.05 -30.31
CA ILE A 613 2.18 -35.82 -30.11
C ILE A 613 3.67 -36.07 -29.86
N GLY A 614 4.05 -37.17 -29.20
CA GLY A 614 5.44 -37.56 -28.99
C GLY A 614 6.23 -37.75 -30.30
N ARG A 615 5.54 -38.07 -31.41
CA ARG A 615 6.17 -38.14 -32.76
C ARG A 615 6.58 -36.76 -33.27
N ARG A 616 5.81 -35.70 -32.98
CA ARG A 616 6.14 -34.31 -33.34
C ARG A 616 7.42 -33.86 -32.64
N TYR A 617 7.52 -34.08 -31.33
CA TYR A 617 8.70 -33.73 -30.54
C TYR A 617 9.94 -34.55 -30.93
N SER A 618 9.76 -35.84 -31.22
CA SER A 618 10.83 -36.69 -31.73
C SER A 618 11.34 -36.25 -33.10
N TRP A 619 10.45 -35.81 -34.00
CA TRP A 619 10.81 -35.26 -35.30
C TRP A 619 11.65 -33.99 -35.16
N PHE A 620 11.19 -33.05 -34.32
CA PHE A 620 11.92 -31.81 -34.06
C PHE A 620 13.30 -32.05 -33.44
N ASN A 621 13.38 -32.97 -32.46
CA ASN A 621 14.65 -33.34 -31.85
C ASN A 621 15.64 -33.94 -32.86
N ARG A 622 15.17 -34.65 -33.90
CA ARG A 622 16.04 -35.12 -34.99
C ARG A 622 16.50 -33.96 -35.88
N MET A 623 15.59 -33.08 -36.28
CA MET A 623 15.91 -31.88 -37.05
C MET A 623 16.94 -31.00 -36.34
N MET A 624 16.79 -30.80 -35.03
CA MET A 624 17.75 -30.05 -34.23
C MET A 624 19.12 -30.71 -34.17
N LYS A 625 19.21 -32.04 -34.16
CA LYS A 625 20.49 -32.75 -34.28
C LYS A 625 21.13 -32.52 -35.65
N THR A 626 20.34 -32.53 -36.73
CA THR A 626 20.82 -32.20 -38.07
C THR A 626 21.34 -30.76 -38.14
N TYR A 627 20.63 -29.80 -37.53
CA TYR A 627 21.10 -28.42 -37.43
C TYR A 627 22.46 -28.33 -36.73
N ASP A 628 22.59 -28.91 -35.54
CA ASP A 628 23.83 -28.85 -34.73
C ASP A 628 25.04 -29.41 -35.49
N VAL A 629 24.85 -30.47 -36.28
CA VAL A 629 25.93 -31.16 -37.00
C VAL A 629 26.25 -30.50 -38.35
N GLU A 630 25.23 -30.13 -39.14
CA GLU A 630 25.41 -29.76 -40.54
C GLU A 630 25.31 -28.24 -40.77
N HIS A 631 24.39 -27.55 -40.09
CA HIS A 631 24.03 -26.16 -40.40
C HIS A 631 24.54 -25.11 -39.40
N ALA A 632 24.84 -25.51 -38.15
CA ALA A 632 25.22 -24.58 -37.08
C ALA A 632 26.49 -23.76 -37.38
N SER A 633 27.37 -24.27 -38.23
CA SER A 633 28.62 -23.60 -38.62
C SER A 633 28.51 -22.74 -39.89
N ILE A 634 27.33 -22.72 -40.52
CA ILE A 634 27.01 -21.76 -41.59
C ILE A 634 26.63 -20.40 -40.99
N PHE A 635 25.90 -20.42 -39.87
CA PHE A 635 25.38 -19.21 -39.22
C PHE A 635 26.30 -18.75 -38.08
N PRO A 636 26.47 -17.42 -37.87
CA PRO A 636 27.14 -16.90 -36.69
C PRO A 636 26.39 -17.29 -35.40
N ALA A 637 27.12 -17.69 -34.35
CA ALA A 637 26.52 -18.17 -33.09
C ALA A 637 25.60 -17.13 -32.43
N TYR A 638 25.92 -15.83 -32.54
CA TYR A 638 25.09 -14.75 -31.99
C TYR A 638 23.77 -14.52 -32.74
N TRP A 639 23.56 -15.12 -33.91
CA TRP A 639 22.26 -15.06 -34.60
C TRP A 639 21.20 -15.95 -33.95
N ARG A 640 21.61 -16.91 -33.12
CA ARG A 640 20.71 -17.82 -32.39
C ARG A 640 19.64 -18.47 -33.27
N VAL A 641 20.03 -18.90 -34.48
CA VAL A 641 19.12 -19.48 -35.48
C VAL A 641 18.46 -20.77 -34.97
N ASN A 642 19.14 -21.52 -34.10
CA ASN A 642 18.59 -22.66 -33.36
C ASN A 642 17.40 -22.28 -32.45
N GLU A 643 17.51 -21.18 -31.70
CA GLU A 643 16.46 -20.67 -30.83
C GLU A 643 15.26 -20.18 -31.65
N MET A 644 15.52 -19.44 -32.73
CA MET A 644 14.48 -18.97 -33.67
C MET A 644 13.75 -20.11 -34.39
N LEU A 645 14.47 -21.19 -34.72
CA LEU A 645 13.89 -22.41 -35.30
C LEU A 645 13.00 -23.13 -34.28
N ALA A 646 13.41 -23.21 -33.01
CA ALA A 646 12.60 -23.78 -31.94
C ALA A 646 11.33 -22.97 -31.69
N ASN A 647 11.42 -21.63 -31.65
CA ASN A 647 10.26 -20.75 -31.53
C ASN A 647 9.28 -20.94 -32.70
N SER A 648 9.79 -21.00 -33.94
CA SER A 648 8.95 -21.22 -35.13
C SER A 648 8.25 -22.59 -35.12
N PHE A 649 8.89 -23.62 -34.55
CA PHE A 649 8.28 -24.94 -34.37
C PHE A 649 7.20 -24.93 -33.28
N CYS A 650 7.47 -24.30 -32.13
CA CYS A 650 6.52 -24.15 -31.04
C CYS A 650 5.27 -23.39 -31.49
N GLU A 651 5.43 -22.24 -32.18
CA GLU A 651 4.33 -21.47 -32.74
C GLU A 651 3.47 -22.31 -33.71
N GLY A 652 4.09 -23.02 -34.64
CA GLY A 652 3.36 -23.89 -35.58
C GLY A 652 2.62 -25.05 -34.90
N THR A 653 3.25 -25.66 -33.90
CA THR A 653 2.67 -26.79 -33.14
C THR A 653 1.52 -26.33 -32.24
N ARG A 654 1.63 -25.14 -31.63
CA ARG A 654 0.57 -24.52 -30.84
C ARG A 654 -0.68 -24.29 -31.67
N GLU A 655 -0.54 -23.74 -32.87
CA GLU A 655 -1.67 -23.49 -33.77
C GLU A 655 -2.31 -24.80 -34.29
N ASP A 656 -1.49 -25.82 -34.57
CA ASP A 656 -1.99 -27.16 -34.89
C ASP A 656 -2.82 -27.74 -33.73
N PHE A 657 -2.32 -27.68 -32.49
CA PHE A 657 -3.03 -28.18 -31.30
C PHE A 657 -4.33 -27.41 -31.03
N LYS A 658 -4.33 -26.08 -31.17
CA LYS A 658 -5.56 -25.27 -31.09
C LYS A 658 -6.60 -25.78 -32.10
N SER A 659 -6.20 -26.03 -33.34
CA SER A 659 -7.09 -26.54 -34.40
C SER A 659 -7.61 -27.96 -34.10
N ILE A 660 -6.76 -28.86 -33.62
CA ILE A 660 -7.14 -30.25 -33.30
C ILE A 660 -8.10 -30.29 -32.10
N LEU A 661 -7.80 -29.57 -31.02
CA LEU A 661 -8.64 -29.51 -29.82
C LEU A 661 -9.98 -28.83 -30.10
N GLN A 662 -10.01 -27.81 -30.97
CA GLN A 662 -11.28 -27.19 -31.40
C GLN A 662 -12.16 -28.15 -32.21
N LYS A 663 -11.54 -29.01 -33.04
CA LYS A 663 -12.26 -30.02 -33.84
C LYS A 663 -12.78 -31.17 -32.96
N SER A 664 -12.04 -31.60 -31.94
CA SER A 664 -12.48 -32.68 -31.05
C SER A 664 -13.65 -32.28 -30.16
N VAL A 665 -13.73 -31.01 -29.72
CA VAL A 665 -14.90 -30.48 -28.99
C VAL A 665 -16.16 -30.36 -29.85
N ARG A 666 -16.04 -30.13 -31.16
CA ARG A 666 -17.19 -29.95 -32.07
C ARG A 666 -17.83 -31.24 -32.57
N ARG A 667 -17.17 -32.40 -32.45
CA ARG A 667 -17.79 -33.69 -32.79
C ARG A 667 -18.76 -34.06 -31.66
N GLY A 668 -20.03 -33.67 -31.82
CA GLY A 668 -21.14 -33.96 -30.90
C GLY A 668 -21.56 -35.43 -30.83
N ASP A 669 -20.60 -36.36 -30.91
CA ASP A 669 -20.83 -37.80 -30.96
C ASP A 669 -20.38 -38.47 -29.65
N GLY A 670 -20.89 -37.98 -28.51
CA GLY A 670 -20.92 -38.68 -27.21
C GLY A 670 -19.60 -39.11 -26.55
N GLN A 671 -18.45 -39.08 -27.23
CA GLN A 671 -17.14 -39.24 -26.63
C GLN A 671 -16.68 -37.87 -26.16
N SER A 672 -16.95 -37.57 -24.89
CA SER A 672 -16.20 -36.54 -24.17
C SER A 672 -14.71 -36.77 -24.40
N LEU A 673 -13.96 -35.71 -24.70
CA LEU A 673 -12.50 -35.74 -24.67
C LEU A 673 -12.04 -36.55 -23.46
N ASP A 674 -11.27 -37.61 -23.72
CA ASP A 674 -10.71 -38.42 -22.64
C ASP A 674 -9.76 -37.54 -21.83
N VAL A 675 -10.16 -37.26 -20.59
CA VAL A 675 -9.41 -36.37 -19.68
C VAL A 675 -8.05 -36.99 -19.37
N GLU A 676 -7.92 -38.32 -19.37
CA GLU A 676 -6.63 -38.99 -19.17
C GLU A 676 -5.70 -38.78 -20.37
N LEU A 677 -6.23 -38.88 -21.59
CA LEU A 677 -5.48 -38.58 -22.82
C LEU A 677 -5.05 -37.11 -22.85
N LEU A 678 -5.94 -36.17 -22.50
CA LEU A 678 -5.62 -34.74 -22.46
C LEU A 678 -4.49 -34.43 -21.47
N LEU A 679 -4.52 -35.05 -20.28
CA LEU A 679 -3.48 -34.90 -19.27
C LEU A 679 -2.16 -35.54 -19.70
N SER A 680 -2.19 -36.72 -20.33
CA SER A 680 -1.01 -37.37 -20.91
C SER A 680 -0.36 -36.47 -21.96
N CYS A 681 -1.17 -35.92 -22.87
CA CYS A 681 -0.70 -35.02 -23.92
C CYS A 681 -0.08 -33.73 -23.35
N LEU A 682 -0.70 -33.16 -22.33
CA LEU A 682 -0.23 -31.95 -21.67
C LEU A 682 1.09 -32.19 -20.94
N GLN A 683 1.21 -33.32 -20.23
CA GLN A 683 2.44 -33.69 -19.53
C GLN A 683 3.62 -33.89 -20.49
N GLU A 684 3.43 -34.64 -21.59
CA GLU A 684 4.47 -34.79 -22.62
C GLU A 684 4.89 -33.45 -23.26
N THR A 685 3.93 -32.54 -23.43
CA THR A 685 4.19 -31.19 -23.97
C THR A 685 5.02 -30.35 -23.00
N LEU A 686 4.70 -30.38 -21.71
CA LEU A 686 5.46 -29.67 -20.68
C LEU A 686 6.88 -30.24 -20.52
N ASP A 687 7.03 -31.56 -20.59
CA ASP A 687 8.35 -32.21 -20.54
C ASP A 687 9.22 -31.79 -21.73
N PHE A 688 8.62 -31.63 -22.91
CA PHE A 688 9.28 -31.09 -24.09
C PHE A 688 9.67 -29.61 -23.93
N GLU A 689 8.76 -28.75 -23.49
CA GLU A 689 9.04 -27.33 -23.20
C GLU A 689 10.18 -27.17 -22.20
N HIS A 690 10.16 -27.93 -21.09
CA HIS A 690 11.24 -27.96 -20.12
C HIS A 690 12.57 -28.44 -20.70
N SER A 691 12.54 -29.37 -21.67
CA SER A 691 13.75 -29.82 -22.37
C SER A 691 14.36 -28.72 -23.25
N LEU A 692 13.53 -27.89 -23.89
CA LEU A 692 13.98 -26.72 -24.64
C LEU A 692 14.53 -25.64 -23.71
N GLU A 693 13.81 -25.34 -22.62
CA GLU A 693 14.24 -24.39 -21.59
C GLU A 693 15.64 -24.74 -21.07
N ARG A 694 15.86 -26.01 -20.67
CA ARG A 694 17.19 -26.48 -20.20
C ARG A 694 18.27 -26.38 -21.28
N ARG A 695 17.91 -26.56 -22.54
CA ARG A 695 18.87 -26.52 -23.66
C ARG A 695 19.35 -25.10 -23.94
N PHE A 696 18.49 -24.09 -23.77
CA PHE A 696 18.81 -22.70 -24.09
C PHE A 696 19.11 -21.84 -22.85
N ALA A 697 18.93 -22.36 -21.63
CA ALA A 697 19.21 -21.65 -20.37
C ALA A 697 20.68 -21.29 -20.11
N ASN A 698 21.65 -21.90 -20.82
CA ASN A 698 23.08 -21.83 -20.50
C ASN A 698 23.96 -21.04 -21.48
N GLU A 699 23.43 -20.42 -22.54
CA GLU A 699 24.23 -19.54 -23.40
C GLU A 699 24.14 -18.09 -22.91
N SER A 700 25.23 -17.68 -22.27
CA SER A 700 25.48 -16.35 -21.71
C SER A 700 24.82 -15.22 -22.53
N ARG A 701 23.95 -14.45 -21.86
CA ARG A 701 23.63 -13.07 -22.24
C ARG A 701 24.94 -12.26 -22.18
N SER A 702 25.70 -12.26 -23.26
CA SER A 702 26.89 -11.42 -23.40
C SER A 702 26.44 -9.96 -23.58
N SER A 703 26.54 -9.22 -22.47
CA SER A 703 26.70 -7.78 -22.27
C SER A 703 26.60 -6.80 -23.46
N MET A 704 25.82 -5.73 -23.24
CA MET A 704 25.94 -4.35 -23.75
C MET A 704 26.10 -4.14 -25.27
N ASP A 705 25.04 -3.65 -25.92
CA ASP A 705 24.93 -2.26 -26.41
C ASP A 705 23.60 -2.06 -27.16
N THR A 706 23.12 -0.81 -27.14
CA THR A 706 22.04 -0.23 -27.96
C THR A 706 20.58 -0.58 -27.68
N VAL A 707 19.93 0.38 -27.01
CA VAL A 707 18.59 0.93 -27.29
C VAL A 707 18.10 0.61 -28.71
N ALA A 708 17.38 -0.51 -28.89
CA ALA A 708 16.31 -0.73 -29.87
C ALA A 708 15.95 -2.22 -29.97
N SER A 709 15.12 -2.73 -29.07
CA SER A 709 14.17 -3.81 -29.40
C SER A 709 13.08 -3.86 -28.34
N LYS A 710 11.98 -3.15 -28.64
CA LYS A 710 10.66 -3.48 -28.11
C LYS A 710 10.25 -4.79 -28.76
N ASP A 711 10.41 -5.89 -28.04
CA ASP A 711 9.60 -7.09 -28.24
C ASP A 711 9.53 -7.79 -26.89
N ASP A 712 8.55 -7.38 -26.06
CA ASP A 712 8.08 -8.16 -24.92
C ASP A 712 7.42 -9.44 -25.44
N ARG A 713 8.23 -10.43 -25.81
CA ARG A 713 7.83 -11.83 -25.75
C ARG A 713 8.51 -12.46 -24.56
N PRO A 714 7.83 -13.31 -23.77
CA PRO A 714 8.51 -14.08 -22.74
C PRO A 714 9.62 -14.88 -23.43
N HIS A 715 10.88 -14.51 -23.21
CA HIS A 715 12.05 -15.16 -23.81
C HIS A 715 12.37 -16.50 -23.10
N GLY A 716 11.33 -17.33 -22.94
CA GLY A 716 11.38 -18.68 -22.39
C GLY A 716 10.47 -19.60 -23.22
N PHE A 717 10.75 -20.89 -23.20
CA PHE A 717 9.96 -21.93 -23.86
C PHE A 717 8.78 -22.39 -22.99
N SER A 718 8.67 -21.92 -21.74
CA SER A 718 7.51 -22.14 -20.88
C SER A 718 6.24 -21.54 -21.50
N GLN A 719 5.18 -22.33 -21.64
CA GLN A 719 3.89 -21.95 -22.24
C GLN A 719 3.91 -21.74 -23.76
N ALA A 720 5.00 -22.06 -24.46
CA ALA A 720 5.11 -21.84 -25.91
C ALA A 720 4.13 -22.70 -26.74
N ILE A 721 3.73 -23.87 -26.24
CA ILE A 721 2.81 -24.84 -26.82
C ILE A 721 1.64 -25.13 -25.86
N SER A 722 1.92 -25.24 -24.56
CA SER A 722 0.96 -25.63 -23.52
C SER A 722 -0.22 -24.65 -23.35
N GLU A 723 -0.07 -23.38 -23.77
CA GLU A 723 -1.15 -22.39 -23.91
C GLU A 723 -2.34 -22.92 -24.74
N ALA A 724 -2.11 -23.80 -25.73
CA ALA A 724 -3.18 -24.36 -26.56
C ALA A 724 -4.20 -25.20 -25.78
N PHE A 725 -3.83 -25.72 -24.60
CA PHE A 725 -4.64 -26.61 -23.79
C PHE A 725 -5.48 -25.86 -22.73
N GLU A 726 -5.15 -24.61 -22.42
CA GLU A 726 -5.80 -23.82 -21.37
C GLU A 726 -7.34 -23.71 -21.49
N PRO A 727 -7.93 -23.49 -22.69
CA PRO A 727 -9.39 -23.39 -22.84
C PRO A 727 -10.15 -24.67 -22.50
N TYR A 728 -9.47 -25.82 -22.47
CA TYR A 728 -10.07 -27.15 -22.25
C TYR A 728 -9.86 -27.66 -20.81
N MET A 729 -9.20 -26.87 -19.96
CA MET A 729 -8.95 -27.19 -18.56
C MET A 729 -10.21 -27.09 -17.67
N SER A 730 -11.30 -26.50 -18.13
CA SER A 730 -12.59 -26.53 -17.43
C SER A 730 -13.10 -27.96 -17.19
N LEU A 731 -12.94 -28.84 -18.18
CA LEU A 731 -13.29 -30.27 -18.06
C LEU A 731 -12.49 -30.98 -16.96
N TRP A 732 -11.25 -30.55 -16.75
CA TRP A 732 -10.42 -31.05 -15.67
C TRP A 732 -10.91 -30.56 -14.29
N VAL A 733 -11.22 -29.26 -14.16
CA VAL A 733 -11.78 -28.70 -12.91
C VAL A 733 -13.12 -29.36 -12.56
N GLU A 734 -13.98 -29.62 -13.56
CA GLU A 734 -15.24 -30.37 -13.37
C GLU A 734 -15.02 -31.81 -12.89
N SER A 735 -13.96 -32.48 -13.36
CA SER A 735 -13.58 -33.81 -12.88
C SER A 735 -13.13 -33.77 -11.41
N GLN A 736 -12.35 -32.75 -11.01
CA GLN A 736 -11.94 -32.55 -9.61
C GLN A 736 -13.14 -32.25 -8.70
N ASP A 737 -14.11 -31.44 -9.15
CA ASP A 737 -15.36 -31.18 -8.43
C ASP A 737 -16.14 -32.47 -8.17
N LYS A 738 -16.26 -33.37 -9.16
CA LYS A 738 -16.91 -34.69 -9.00
C LYS A 738 -16.19 -35.59 -7.99
N GLN A 739 -14.86 -35.58 -7.98
CA GLN A 739 -14.09 -36.37 -7.00
C GLN A 739 -14.33 -35.87 -5.57
N LEU A 740 -14.30 -34.55 -5.36
CA LEU A 740 -14.59 -33.94 -4.06
C LEU A 740 -16.03 -34.19 -3.60
N ALA A 741 -17.00 -34.15 -4.51
CA ALA A 741 -18.40 -34.47 -4.22
C ALA A 741 -18.58 -35.88 -3.65
N ASN A 742 -17.79 -36.85 -4.11
CA ASN A 742 -17.86 -38.23 -3.63
C ASN A 742 -17.19 -38.44 -2.26
N LEU A 743 -16.24 -37.57 -1.87
CA LEU A 743 -15.52 -37.68 -0.61
C LEU A 743 -16.33 -37.20 0.60
N ILE A 744 -17.13 -36.14 0.47
CA ILE A 744 -17.91 -35.57 1.59
C ILE A 744 -18.87 -36.58 2.24
N PRO A 745 -19.70 -37.34 1.49
CA PRO A 745 -20.56 -38.37 2.09
C PRO A 745 -19.77 -39.49 2.77
N LYS A 746 -18.60 -39.85 2.24
CA LYS A 746 -17.70 -40.85 2.84
C LYS A 746 -17.18 -40.38 4.19
N TYR A 747 -16.77 -39.11 4.30
CA TYR A 747 -16.32 -38.51 5.55
C TYR A 747 -17.42 -38.39 6.61
N ARG A 748 -18.68 -38.21 6.20
CA ARG A 748 -19.83 -38.20 7.12
C ARG A 748 -20.13 -39.57 7.72
N GLN A 749 -19.87 -40.66 6.98
CA GLN A 749 -20.14 -42.03 7.43
C GLN A 749 -19.01 -42.62 8.28
N GLN A 750 -17.77 -42.15 8.10
CA GLN A 750 -16.62 -42.60 8.88
C GLN A 750 -16.72 -42.16 10.36
N PRO A 751 -16.30 -43.01 11.32
CA PRO A 751 -16.20 -42.61 12.72
C PRO A 751 -15.10 -41.54 12.92
N LEU A 752 -15.27 -40.68 13.93
CA LEU A 752 -14.33 -39.59 14.25
C LEU A 752 -12.94 -40.09 14.65
N ARG A 753 -12.87 -41.30 15.21
CA ARG A 753 -11.66 -41.99 15.66
C ARG A 753 -11.70 -43.43 15.20
N ASN A 754 -10.54 -43.99 14.85
CA ASN A 754 -10.41 -45.43 14.70
C ASN A 754 -10.52 -46.09 16.09
N PRO A 755 -11.36 -47.13 16.26
CA PRO A 755 -11.57 -47.77 17.57
C PRO A 755 -10.31 -48.43 18.15
N GLU A 756 -9.24 -48.58 17.36
CA GLU A 756 -7.95 -49.19 17.75
C GLU A 756 -6.87 -48.16 18.16
N GLU A 757 -7.06 -46.86 17.90
CA GLU A 757 -6.10 -45.81 18.28
C GLU A 757 -6.46 -45.20 19.64
N ASP A 758 -5.46 -44.93 20.49
CA ASP A 758 -5.64 -44.24 21.77
C ASP A 758 -5.95 -42.74 21.57
N PHE A 759 -6.74 -42.15 22.47
CA PHE A 759 -7.07 -40.73 22.41
C PHE A 759 -5.83 -39.87 22.68
N SER A 760 -5.52 -38.99 21.74
CA SER A 760 -4.50 -37.94 21.92
C SER A 760 -5.17 -36.55 22.00
N PRO A 761 -4.87 -35.74 23.04
CA PRO A 761 -5.37 -34.38 23.18
C PRO A 761 -5.01 -33.41 22.04
N GLN A 762 -4.06 -33.79 21.17
CA GLN A 762 -3.62 -33.00 20.01
C GLN A 762 -4.09 -33.60 18.68
N ALA A 763 -4.77 -34.74 18.69
CA ALA A 763 -5.21 -35.39 17.46
C ALA A 763 -6.26 -34.57 16.71
N VAL A 764 -6.23 -34.75 15.39
CA VAL A 764 -7.13 -34.12 14.40
C VAL A 764 -7.79 -35.25 13.61
N ILE A 765 -9.03 -35.05 13.16
CA ILE A 765 -9.77 -36.07 12.43
C ILE A 765 -9.08 -36.35 11.07
N PRO A 766 -8.74 -37.61 10.73
CA PRO A 766 -8.00 -37.95 9.50
C PRO A 766 -8.64 -37.46 8.20
N SER A 767 -9.97 -37.39 8.14
CA SER A 767 -10.70 -36.90 6.95
C SER A 767 -10.33 -35.45 6.60
N SER A 768 -9.98 -34.63 7.60
CA SER A 768 -9.54 -33.25 7.35
C SER A 768 -8.14 -33.22 6.70
N THR A 769 -7.22 -34.08 7.16
CA THR A 769 -5.88 -34.20 6.57
C THR A 769 -5.90 -34.77 5.15
N GLU A 770 -6.77 -35.74 4.86
CA GLU A 770 -6.96 -36.26 3.50
C GLU A 770 -7.49 -35.18 2.54
N LEU A 771 -8.45 -34.37 2.99
CA LEU A 771 -9.03 -33.27 2.21
C LEU A 771 -7.97 -32.22 1.83
N PHE A 772 -7.17 -31.76 2.80
CA PHE A 772 -6.13 -30.76 2.54
C PHE A 772 -4.93 -31.33 1.77
N GLN A 773 -4.63 -32.62 1.90
CA GLN A 773 -3.65 -33.30 1.05
C GLN A 773 -4.12 -33.34 -0.41
N PHE A 774 -5.40 -33.64 -0.65
CA PHE A 774 -6.01 -33.57 -1.98
C PHE A 774 -5.88 -32.16 -2.56
N TYR A 775 -6.28 -31.12 -1.82
CA TYR A 775 -6.14 -29.73 -2.27
C TYR A 775 -4.71 -29.34 -2.63
N ARG A 776 -3.72 -29.75 -1.83
CA ARG A 776 -2.31 -29.47 -2.11
C ARG A 776 -1.85 -30.11 -3.41
N LEU A 777 -2.24 -31.36 -3.68
CA LEU A 777 -1.87 -32.08 -4.91
C LEU A 777 -2.54 -31.45 -6.13
N THR A 778 -3.85 -31.20 -6.06
CA THR A 778 -4.63 -30.60 -7.15
C THR A 778 -4.18 -29.17 -7.44
N LEU A 779 -3.85 -28.38 -6.42
CA LEU A 779 -3.29 -27.03 -6.58
C LEU A 779 -1.93 -27.06 -7.30
N ALA A 780 -1.03 -27.95 -6.88
CA ALA A 780 0.29 -28.08 -7.49
C ALA A 780 0.22 -28.57 -8.94
N GLN A 781 -0.79 -29.37 -9.28
CA GLN A 781 -1.07 -29.77 -10.66
C GLN A 781 -1.62 -28.59 -11.47
N CYS A 782 -2.66 -27.90 -10.98
CA CYS A 782 -3.26 -26.78 -11.69
C CYS A 782 -2.28 -25.62 -11.94
N ALA A 783 -1.48 -25.26 -10.93
CA ALA A 783 -0.51 -24.17 -11.03
C ALA A 783 0.65 -24.44 -12.02
N LYS A 784 0.86 -25.69 -12.46
CA LYS A 784 1.78 -26.00 -13.57
C LYS A 784 1.16 -25.78 -14.94
N LEU A 785 -0.16 -25.75 -15.03
CA LEU A 785 -0.92 -25.76 -16.29
C LEU A 785 -1.52 -24.40 -16.62
N SER A 786 -2.02 -23.67 -15.63
CA SER A 786 -2.55 -22.32 -15.78
C SER A 786 -2.48 -21.58 -14.44
N THR A 787 -2.08 -20.32 -14.48
CA THR A 787 -2.04 -19.40 -13.33
C THR A 787 -3.16 -18.35 -13.42
N GLY A 788 -3.95 -18.35 -14.48
CA GLY A 788 -5.03 -17.40 -14.72
C GLY A 788 -6.40 -17.89 -14.25
N THR A 789 -7.42 -17.73 -15.09
CA THR A 789 -8.84 -17.99 -14.73
C THR A 789 -9.12 -19.40 -14.22
N ARG A 790 -8.35 -20.42 -14.64
CA ARG A 790 -8.60 -21.82 -14.24
C ARG A 790 -8.23 -22.07 -12.79
N LEU A 791 -7.15 -21.45 -12.30
CA LEU A 791 -6.72 -21.54 -10.91
C LEU A 791 -7.73 -20.84 -9.98
N GLN A 792 -8.36 -19.77 -10.46
CA GLN A 792 -9.47 -19.10 -9.79
C GLN A 792 -10.72 -19.99 -9.67
N GLU A 793 -11.11 -20.68 -10.75
CA GLU A 793 -12.25 -21.62 -10.70
C GLU A 793 -11.99 -22.78 -9.73
N LEU A 794 -10.74 -23.26 -9.67
CA LEU A 794 -10.33 -24.27 -8.70
C LEU A 794 -10.41 -23.76 -7.26
N SER A 795 -10.00 -22.52 -6.99
CA SER A 795 -10.10 -21.94 -5.64
C SER A 795 -11.55 -21.82 -5.16
N MET A 796 -12.48 -21.45 -6.05
CA MET A 796 -13.92 -21.45 -5.75
C MET A 796 -14.45 -22.86 -5.43
N THR A 797 -13.94 -23.86 -6.15
CA THR A 797 -14.30 -25.27 -5.90
C THR A 797 -13.81 -25.72 -4.52
N PHE A 798 -12.59 -25.34 -4.11
CA PHE A 798 -12.09 -25.62 -2.76
C PHE A 798 -12.92 -24.94 -1.67
N ALA A 799 -13.29 -23.67 -1.87
CA ALA A 799 -14.13 -22.92 -0.93
C ALA A 799 -15.49 -23.63 -0.68
N LYS A 800 -16.16 -24.04 -1.77
CA LYS A 800 -17.43 -24.78 -1.73
C LYS A 800 -17.36 -26.05 -0.85
N TYR A 801 -16.30 -26.84 -0.98
CA TYR A 801 -16.19 -28.10 -0.23
C TYR A 801 -15.65 -27.93 1.18
N LEU A 802 -14.95 -26.83 1.49
CA LEU A 802 -14.62 -26.45 2.87
C LEU A 802 -15.89 -26.12 3.66
N ASP A 803 -16.81 -25.36 3.07
CA ASP A 803 -18.12 -25.07 3.68
C ASP A 803 -18.94 -26.36 3.90
N GLN A 804 -18.97 -27.26 2.91
CA GLN A 804 -19.65 -28.54 3.04
C GLN A 804 -19.02 -29.43 4.12
N TYR A 805 -17.69 -29.44 4.25
CA TYR A 805 -17.01 -30.19 5.29
C TYR A 805 -17.34 -29.65 6.69
N GLY A 806 -17.30 -28.33 6.88
CA GLY A 806 -17.69 -27.70 8.15
C GLY A 806 -19.13 -28.03 8.55
N GLN A 807 -20.08 -27.93 7.61
CA GLN A 807 -21.50 -28.13 7.90
C GLN A 807 -21.91 -29.61 7.98
N GLN A 808 -21.55 -30.42 6.99
CA GLN A 808 -22.07 -31.80 6.86
C GLN A 808 -21.27 -32.83 7.66
N VAL A 809 -20.03 -32.50 8.06
CA VAL A 809 -19.18 -33.37 8.86
C VAL A 809 -19.07 -32.80 10.27
N LEU A 810 -18.32 -31.71 10.48
CA LEU A 810 -17.99 -31.25 11.84
C LEU A 810 -19.23 -30.83 12.64
N TYR A 811 -20.11 -30.01 12.06
CA TYR A 811 -21.33 -29.58 12.75
C TYR A 811 -22.33 -30.72 12.95
N TYR A 812 -22.42 -31.65 12.00
CA TYR A 812 -23.25 -32.87 12.12
C TYR A 812 -22.86 -33.72 13.34
N PHE A 813 -21.56 -33.91 13.57
CA PHE A 813 -21.05 -34.63 14.75
C PHE A 813 -21.25 -33.86 16.06
N LEU A 814 -21.24 -32.53 16.02
CA LEU A 814 -21.48 -31.68 17.19
C LEU A 814 -22.97 -31.65 17.61
N SER A 815 -23.90 -31.70 16.65
CA SER A 815 -25.33 -31.43 16.86
C SER A 815 -26.24 -32.66 16.68
N GLU A 816 -26.36 -33.18 15.46
CA GLU A 816 -27.35 -34.20 15.09
C GLU A 816 -26.99 -35.61 15.61
N LYS A 817 -25.71 -36.02 15.54
CA LYS A 817 -25.30 -37.38 15.94
C LYS A 817 -25.23 -37.57 17.46
N ALA A 818 -25.00 -36.49 18.20
CA ALA A 818 -24.69 -36.53 19.63
C ALA A 818 -25.91 -36.47 20.57
N GLY A 819 -27.10 -36.11 20.07
CA GLY A 819 -28.34 -36.06 20.85
C GLY A 819 -28.36 -35.02 21.99
N ALA A 820 -29.33 -35.14 22.90
CA ALA A 820 -29.60 -34.13 23.95
C ALA A 820 -28.50 -33.98 25.02
N GLN A 821 -27.60 -34.95 25.16
CA GLN A 821 -26.48 -34.92 26.13
C GLN A 821 -25.16 -34.39 25.51
N GLY A 822 -25.12 -34.16 24.20
CA GLY A 822 -23.94 -33.70 23.45
C GLY A 822 -22.82 -34.75 23.37
N PRO A 823 -21.79 -34.53 22.52
CA PRO A 823 -20.73 -35.51 22.27
C PRO A 823 -19.89 -35.79 23.52
N SER A 824 -19.08 -36.85 23.54
CA SER A 824 -18.13 -37.06 24.64
C SER A 824 -17.12 -35.90 24.73
N VAL A 825 -16.44 -35.73 25.87
CA VAL A 825 -15.42 -34.66 26.03
C VAL A 825 -14.27 -34.88 25.04
N GLU A 826 -13.88 -36.14 24.81
CA GLU A 826 -12.86 -36.53 23.83
C GLU A 826 -13.27 -36.16 22.40
N ASP A 827 -14.49 -36.52 21.98
CA ASP A 827 -15.00 -36.20 20.64
C ASP A 827 -15.14 -34.69 20.42
N ALA A 828 -15.57 -33.95 21.45
CA ALA A 828 -15.64 -32.49 21.41
C ALA A 828 -14.25 -31.87 21.24
N VAL A 829 -13.23 -32.39 21.92
CA VAL A 829 -11.84 -31.91 21.77
C VAL A 829 -11.28 -32.23 20.39
N LEU A 830 -11.59 -33.40 19.80
CA LEU A 830 -11.21 -33.72 18.42
C LEU A 830 -11.85 -32.78 17.40
N ILE A 831 -13.15 -32.47 17.57
CA ILE A 831 -13.85 -31.51 16.70
C ILE A 831 -13.25 -30.12 16.85
N LEU A 832 -12.93 -29.69 18.08
CA LEU A 832 -12.30 -28.41 18.36
C LEU A 832 -10.91 -28.31 17.69
N ASN A 833 -10.06 -29.31 17.89
CA ASN A 833 -8.74 -29.37 17.28
C ASN A 833 -8.80 -29.39 15.76
N THR A 834 -9.78 -30.11 15.19
CA THR A 834 -9.98 -30.18 13.74
C THR A 834 -10.48 -28.88 13.17
N ALA A 835 -11.42 -28.20 13.84
CA ALA A 835 -11.88 -26.87 13.42
C ALA A 835 -10.75 -25.84 13.43
N ASP A 836 -9.90 -25.85 14.46
CA ASP A 836 -8.72 -24.98 14.54
C ASP A 836 -7.67 -25.33 13.47
N TYR A 837 -7.42 -26.61 13.23
CA TYR A 837 -6.55 -27.07 12.15
C TYR A 837 -7.06 -26.62 10.77
N CYS A 838 -8.37 -26.76 10.51
CA CYS A 838 -8.99 -26.30 9.28
C CYS A 838 -8.89 -24.78 9.13
N TYR A 839 -9.12 -24.01 10.20
CA TYR A 839 -8.94 -22.54 10.20
C TYR A 839 -7.52 -22.15 9.79
N MET A 840 -6.49 -22.69 10.46
CA MET A 840 -5.11 -22.39 10.13
C MET A 840 -4.74 -22.82 8.70
N THR A 841 -5.19 -23.99 8.27
CA THR A 841 -4.83 -24.57 6.97
C THR A 841 -5.57 -23.87 5.82
N CYS A 842 -6.77 -23.33 6.03
CA CYS A 842 -7.47 -22.47 5.06
C CYS A 842 -6.65 -21.21 4.75
N ASN A 843 -6.15 -20.52 5.78
CA ASN A 843 -5.33 -19.32 5.60
C ASN A 843 -4.01 -19.63 4.85
N GLN A 844 -3.36 -20.74 5.19
CA GLN A 844 -2.15 -21.20 4.48
C GLN A 844 -2.43 -21.60 3.03
N LEU A 845 -3.62 -22.16 2.76
CA LEU A 845 -4.03 -22.53 1.40
C LEU A 845 -4.28 -21.27 0.56
N GLU A 846 -4.95 -20.26 1.13
CA GLU A 846 -5.19 -18.97 0.48
C GLU A 846 -3.87 -18.28 0.10
N GLU A 847 -2.92 -18.20 1.04
CA GLU A 847 -1.60 -17.64 0.78
C GLU A 847 -0.86 -18.38 -0.34
N LYS A 848 -0.95 -19.71 -0.36
CA LYS A 848 -0.35 -20.54 -1.43
C LYS A 848 -1.02 -20.36 -2.78
N ILE A 849 -2.33 -20.15 -2.84
CA ILE A 849 -3.05 -19.87 -4.08
C ILE A 849 -2.68 -18.47 -4.58
N ARG A 850 -2.71 -17.47 -3.70
CA ARG A 850 -2.30 -16.09 -4.03
C ARG A 850 -0.85 -15.98 -4.50
N GLY A 851 0.05 -16.79 -3.95
CA GLY A 851 1.45 -16.84 -4.40
C GLY A 851 1.68 -17.51 -5.76
N ARG A 852 0.64 -18.13 -6.36
CA ARG A 852 0.73 -18.89 -7.61
C ARG A 852 -0.18 -18.38 -8.72
N ILE A 853 -1.16 -17.53 -8.40
CA ILE A 853 -2.14 -16.97 -9.34
C ILE A 853 -1.66 -15.62 -9.90
N ASP A 854 -2.07 -15.31 -11.13
CA ASP A 854 -1.73 -14.03 -11.78
C ASP A 854 -2.28 -12.83 -10.97
N GLU A 855 -1.59 -11.69 -11.02
CA GLU A 855 -1.90 -10.48 -10.22
C GLU A 855 -3.38 -10.05 -10.36
N ASP A 856 -3.95 -10.13 -11.57
CA ASP A 856 -5.33 -9.74 -11.88
C ASP A 856 -6.41 -10.56 -11.12
N PHE A 857 -6.04 -11.73 -10.60
CA PHE A 857 -6.96 -12.64 -9.92
C PHE A 857 -6.67 -12.81 -8.42
N LYS A 858 -5.56 -12.25 -7.90
CA LYS A 858 -5.20 -12.39 -6.47
C LYS A 858 -6.26 -11.84 -5.54
N GLU A 859 -6.85 -10.69 -5.88
CA GLU A 859 -7.92 -10.06 -5.09
C GLU A 859 -9.22 -10.87 -5.08
N LYS A 860 -9.43 -11.75 -6.06
CA LYS A 860 -10.64 -12.59 -6.17
C LYS A 860 -10.53 -13.91 -5.40
N VAL A 861 -9.35 -14.23 -4.86
CA VAL A 861 -9.13 -15.39 -4.02
C VAL A 861 -9.30 -14.97 -2.56
N ASP A 862 -10.44 -15.32 -1.97
CA ASP A 862 -10.78 -15.06 -0.57
C ASP A 862 -11.35 -16.35 0.04
N LEU A 863 -10.70 -16.90 1.07
CA LEU A 863 -11.15 -18.04 1.86
C LEU A 863 -11.46 -17.65 3.32
N GLN A 864 -11.50 -16.34 3.63
CA GLN A 864 -11.73 -15.85 4.99
C GLN A 864 -13.10 -16.28 5.52
N SER A 865 -14.13 -16.27 4.66
CA SER A 865 -15.48 -16.69 5.05
C SER A 865 -15.54 -18.16 5.51
N GLN A 866 -14.77 -19.04 4.88
CA GLN A 866 -14.65 -20.46 5.25
C GLN A 866 -13.84 -20.61 6.54
N ALA A 867 -12.76 -19.85 6.69
CA ALA A 867 -11.97 -19.83 7.92
C ALA A 867 -12.82 -19.40 9.13
N ASP A 868 -13.60 -18.32 8.98
CA ASP A 868 -14.52 -17.82 10.01
C ASP A 868 -15.60 -18.85 10.37
N ALA A 869 -16.10 -19.62 9.39
CA ALA A 869 -17.04 -20.71 9.65
C ALA A 869 -16.44 -21.80 10.55
N PHE A 870 -15.17 -22.19 10.33
CA PHE A 870 -14.48 -23.14 11.21
C PHE A 870 -14.24 -22.56 12.61
N MET A 871 -13.88 -21.29 12.73
CA MET A 871 -13.76 -20.62 14.03
C MET A 871 -15.11 -20.56 14.77
N GLY A 872 -16.21 -20.36 14.03
CA GLY A 872 -17.57 -20.45 14.56
C GLY A 872 -17.90 -21.83 15.16
N ILE A 873 -17.48 -22.90 14.49
CA ILE A 873 -17.62 -24.28 14.98
C ILE A 873 -16.76 -24.50 16.24
N ALA A 874 -15.51 -24.03 16.25
CA ALA A 874 -14.64 -24.10 17.43
C ALA A 874 -15.29 -23.40 18.66
N SER A 875 -15.84 -22.20 18.45
CA SER A 875 -16.57 -21.45 19.48
C SER A 875 -17.81 -22.19 19.99
N ALA A 876 -18.58 -22.82 19.10
CA ALA A 876 -19.75 -23.62 19.47
C ALA A 876 -19.36 -24.85 20.31
N THR A 877 -18.24 -25.50 19.98
CA THR A 877 -17.70 -26.62 20.74
C THR A 877 -17.26 -26.22 22.15
N VAL A 878 -16.58 -25.06 22.31
CA VAL A 878 -16.23 -24.52 23.64
C VAL A 878 -17.49 -24.26 24.48
N ARG A 879 -18.54 -23.66 23.91
CA ARG A 879 -19.81 -23.44 24.61
C ARG A 879 -20.48 -24.75 25.03
N MET A 880 -20.40 -25.79 24.20
CA MET A 880 -20.92 -27.12 24.54
C MET A 880 -20.17 -27.74 25.73
N LEU A 881 -18.84 -27.60 25.79
CA LEU A 881 -18.04 -28.04 26.93
C LEU A 881 -18.44 -27.31 28.22
N VAL A 882 -18.65 -25.99 28.16
CA VAL A 882 -19.13 -25.20 29.30
C VAL A 882 -20.50 -25.69 29.79
N ARG A 883 -21.43 -25.99 28.88
CA ARG A 883 -22.76 -26.52 29.21
C ARG A 883 -22.70 -27.87 29.93
N LYS A 884 -21.70 -28.72 29.65
CA LYS A 884 -21.51 -29.98 30.38
C LYS A 884 -21.18 -29.75 31.86
N VAL A 885 -20.40 -28.71 32.17
CA VAL A 885 -20.12 -28.32 33.57
C VAL A 885 -21.38 -27.77 34.24
N GLU A 886 -22.15 -26.93 33.55
CA GLU A 886 -23.41 -26.39 34.07
C GLU A 886 -24.40 -27.51 34.45
N MET A 887 -24.59 -28.51 33.57
CA MET A 887 -25.48 -29.64 33.85
C MET A 887 -25.05 -30.44 35.08
N ALA A 888 -23.74 -30.56 35.34
CA ALA A 888 -23.22 -31.21 36.53
C ALA A 888 -23.47 -30.41 37.82
N CYS A 889 -23.65 -29.09 37.73
CA CYS A 889 -23.88 -28.18 38.86
C CYS A 889 -25.36 -28.03 39.26
N GLU A 890 -26.29 -28.55 38.45
CA GLU A 890 -27.73 -28.46 38.71
C GLU A 890 -28.19 -29.02 40.07
N PRO A 891 -27.63 -30.12 40.60
CA PRO A 891 -27.97 -30.58 41.95
C PRO A 891 -27.67 -29.54 43.05
N SER A 892 -26.52 -28.84 42.96
CA SER A 892 -26.13 -27.79 43.90
C SER A 892 -27.05 -26.56 43.77
N TRP A 893 -27.44 -26.19 42.54
CA TRP A 893 -28.42 -25.13 42.32
C TRP A 893 -29.80 -25.48 42.89
N ARG A 894 -30.20 -26.75 42.81
CA ARG A 894 -31.44 -27.23 43.43
C ARG A 894 -31.41 -27.15 44.95
N GLU A 895 -30.28 -27.47 45.58
CA GLU A 895 -30.09 -27.31 47.02
C GLU A 895 -30.30 -25.85 47.45
N MET A 896 -29.63 -24.91 46.78
CA MET A 896 -29.77 -23.47 47.02
C MET A 896 -31.24 -22.99 46.96
N ARG A 897 -32.01 -23.45 45.97
CA ARG A 897 -33.44 -23.09 45.81
C ARG A 897 -34.32 -23.64 46.93
N ASN A 898 -33.94 -24.74 47.56
CA ASN A 898 -34.71 -25.40 48.62
C ASN A 898 -34.33 -24.92 50.04
N THR A 899 -33.24 -24.16 50.18
CA THR A 899 -32.81 -23.60 51.47
C THR A 899 -33.80 -22.54 51.99
N PRO A 900 -34.23 -22.59 53.26
CA PRO A 900 -35.20 -21.65 53.81
C PRO A 900 -34.55 -20.31 54.21
N TRP A 901 -34.17 -19.50 53.23
CA TRP A 901 -33.46 -18.22 53.39
C TRP A 901 -34.16 -17.20 54.31
N ALA A 902 -35.48 -17.28 54.47
CA ALA A 902 -36.26 -16.40 55.35
C ALA A 902 -36.06 -16.66 56.85
N LYS A 903 -35.67 -17.89 57.25
CA LYS A 903 -35.59 -18.32 58.65
C LYS A 903 -34.16 -18.35 59.19
N LEU A 904 -33.20 -17.80 58.44
CA LEU A 904 -31.81 -17.78 58.83
C LEU A 904 -31.60 -16.72 59.93
N GLU A 905 -31.16 -17.15 61.12
CA GLU A 905 -30.97 -16.27 62.29
C GLU A 905 -29.52 -15.81 62.48
N SER A 906 -28.54 -16.55 61.92
CA SER A 906 -27.11 -16.23 62.02
C SER A 906 -26.37 -16.52 60.72
N VAL A 907 -25.32 -15.76 60.49
CA VAL A 907 -24.38 -15.92 59.36
C VAL A 907 -23.27 -16.91 59.75
N GLY A 908 -22.92 -17.82 58.84
CA GLY A 908 -21.77 -18.74 58.93
C GLY A 908 -20.74 -18.51 57.84
N ASP A 909 -19.68 -19.32 57.80
CA ASP A 909 -18.54 -19.10 56.89
C ASP A 909 -18.89 -19.31 55.40
N GLN A 910 -19.53 -20.42 55.05
CA GLN A 910 -20.04 -20.71 53.70
C GLN A 910 -21.25 -21.66 53.76
N SER A 911 -22.19 -21.53 52.82
CA SER A 911 -23.31 -22.47 52.69
C SER A 911 -22.87 -23.83 52.13
N SER A 912 -23.59 -24.91 52.49
CA SER A 912 -23.28 -26.28 52.05
C SER A 912 -23.27 -26.44 50.51
N TYR A 913 -24.22 -25.81 49.82
CA TYR A 913 -24.31 -25.87 48.37
C TYR A 913 -23.09 -25.23 47.67
N VAL A 914 -22.44 -24.23 48.29
CA VAL A 914 -21.27 -23.52 47.72
C VAL A 914 -20.06 -24.43 47.68
N ALA A 915 -19.86 -25.22 48.75
CA ALA A 915 -18.77 -26.19 48.82
C ALA A 915 -18.93 -27.26 47.73
N GLU A 916 -20.15 -27.80 47.59
CA GLU A 916 -20.46 -28.85 46.61
C GLU A 916 -20.47 -28.33 45.17
N LEU A 917 -20.91 -27.09 44.96
CA LEU A 917 -20.85 -26.39 43.67
C LEU A 917 -19.39 -26.19 43.24
N LEU A 918 -18.54 -25.65 44.12
CA LEU A 918 -17.11 -25.47 43.82
C LEU A 918 -16.41 -26.81 43.58
N ARG A 919 -16.75 -27.85 44.33
CA ARG A 919 -16.23 -29.21 44.12
C ARG A 919 -16.58 -29.72 42.72
N SER A 920 -17.86 -29.65 42.35
CA SER A 920 -18.36 -30.13 41.05
C SER A 920 -17.79 -29.34 39.87
N VAL A 921 -17.67 -28.01 40.01
CA VAL A 921 -17.04 -27.15 39.00
C VAL A 921 -15.56 -27.48 38.85
N LYS A 922 -14.81 -27.60 39.95
CA LYS A 922 -13.36 -27.90 39.90
C LYS A 922 -13.08 -29.30 39.34
N GLU A 923 -13.87 -30.31 39.69
CA GLU A 923 -13.72 -31.69 39.21
C GLU A 923 -13.95 -31.76 37.69
N ARG A 924 -15.09 -31.26 37.20
CA ARG A 924 -15.44 -31.32 35.77
C ARG A 924 -14.60 -30.37 34.90
N SER A 925 -14.29 -29.17 35.38
CA SER A 925 -13.37 -28.27 34.67
C SER A 925 -11.96 -28.83 34.64
N GLY A 926 -11.51 -29.50 35.72
CA GLY A 926 -10.22 -30.18 35.75
C GLY A 926 -10.12 -31.28 34.69
N GLU A 927 -11.15 -32.12 34.54
CA GLU A 927 -11.25 -33.14 33.47
C GLU A 927 -11.16 -32.51 32.07
N ILE A 928 -11.94 -31.46 31.80
CA ILE A 928 -11.97 -30.82 30.47
C ILE A 928 -10.64 -30.10 30.18
N LEU A 929 -10.09 -29.36 31.14
CA LEU A 929 -8.84 -28.62 30.99
C LEU A 929 -7.62 -29.54 30.79
N LYS A 930 -7.68 -30.80 31.24
CA LYS A 930 -6.61 -31.80 30.95
C LYS A 930 -6.54 -32.15 29.46
N HIS A 931 -7.68 -32.13 28.78
CA HIS A 931 -7.77 -32.46 27.36
C HIS A 931 -7.59 -31.23 26.45
N LEU A 932 -7.80 -30.01 26.96
CA LEU A 932 -7.59 -28.76 26.23
C LEU A 932 -6.11 -28.34 26.27
N HIS A 933 -5.31 -28.84 25.33
CA HIS A 933 -3.88 -28.52 25.26
C HIS A 933 -3.58 -27.07 24.87
N LYS A 934 -4.45 -26.43 24.07
CA LYS A 934 -4.26 -25.05 23.59
C LYS A 934 -4.78 -24.04 24.61
N GLN A 935 -3.88 -23.21 25.14
CA GLN A 935 -4.17 -22.21 26.18
C GLN A 935 -5.27 -21.22 25.80
N GLN A 936 -5.39 -20.85 24.52
CA GLN A 936 -6.47 -19.96 24.04
C GLN A 936 -7.88 -20.55 24.27
N TYR A 937 -8.03 -21.86 24.08
CA TYR A 937 -9.32 -22.54 24.25
C TYR A 937 -9.59 -22.88 25.71
N ALA A 938 -8.56 -23.24 26.48
CA ALA A 938 -8.66 -23.36 27.94
C ALA A 938 -9.10 -22.04 28.59
N ARG A 939 -8.56 -20.92 28.10
CA ARG A 939 -8.94 -19.58 28.53
C ARG A 939 -10.37 -19.21 28.15
N ALA A 940 -10.73 -19.41 26.88
CA ALA A 940 -12.08 -19.14 26.38
C ALA A 940 -13.15 -19.98 27.11
N PHE A 941 -12.84 -21.25 27.41
CA PHE A 941 -13.67 -22.11 28.24
C PHE A 941 -13.87 -21.53 29.64
N SER A 942 -12.78 -21.12 30.29
CA SER A 942 -12.81 -20.57 31.65
C SER A 942 -13.59 -19.25 31.74
N ASP A 943 -13.39 -18.34 30.78
CA ASP A 943 -14.11 -17.06 30.72
C ASP A 943 -15.62 -17.27 30.52
N ASN A 944 -16.00 -18.11 29.56
CA ASN A 944 -17.40 -18.42 29.27
C ASN A 944 -18.07 -19.16 30.44
N LEU A 945 -17.34 -20.02 31.15
CA LEU A 945 -17.85 -20.73 32.32
C LEU A 945 -18.18 -19.75 33.47
N VAL A 946 -17.29 -18.81 33.76
CA VAL A 946 -17.53 -17.82 34.83
C VAL A 946 -18.69 -16.89 34.48
N ASP A 947 -18.79 -16.44 33.23
CA ASP A 947 -19.89 -15.59 32.77
C ASP A 947 -21.25 -16.33 32.86
N LEU A 948 -21.27 -17.62 32.51
CA LEU A 948 -22.46 -18.47 32.66
C LEU A 948 -22.82 -18.69 34.14
N MET A 949 -21.85 -19.07 34.98
CA MET A 949 -22.10 -19.32 36.40
C MET A 949 -22.62 -18.08 37.14
N ALA A 950 -22.10 -16.89 36.84
CA ALA A 950 -22.60 -15.64 37.42
C ALA A 950 -24.06 -15.37 37.00
N SER A 951 -24.40 -15.61 35.73
CA SER A 951 -25.75 -15.45 35.20
C SER A 951 -26.74 -16.46 35.80
N THR A 952 -26.33 -17.73 35.89
CA THR A 952 -27.12 -18.80 36.51
C THR A 952 -27.30 -18.57 38.01
N TYR A 953 -26.32 -18.00 38.71
CA TYR A 953 -26.46 -17.64 40.12
C TYR A 953 -27.55 -16.57 40.33
N ILE A 954 -27.54 -15.48 39.54
CA ILE A 954 -28.58 -14.45 39.59
C ILE A 954 -29.98 -15.05 39.31
N ALA A 955 -30.07 -15.93 38.31
CA ALA A 955 -31.33 -16.60 37.96
C ALA A 955 -31.87 -17.48 39.10
N ASN A 956 -31.00 -18.14 39.88
CA ASN A 956 -31.37 -18.93 41.04
C ASN A 956 -31.76 -18.05 42.25
N ILE A 957 -31.07 -16.92 42.48
CA ILE A 957 -31.45 -15.94 43.52
C ILE A 957 -32.90 -15.46 43.31
N MET A 958 -33.31 -15.18 42.06
CA MET A 958 -34.67 -14.76 41.74
C MET A 958 -35.76 -15.78 42.12
N GLN A 959 -35.40 -17.06 42.24
CA GLN A 959 -36.31 -18.15 42.58
C GLN A 959 -36.37 -18.41 44.09
N CYS A 960 -35.38 -17.94 44.85
CA CYS A 960 -35.30 -18.09 46.30
C CYS A 960 -36.17 -17.03 47.00
N LYS A 961 -37.50 -17.20 47.05
CA LYS A 961 -38.41 -16.25 47.72
C LYS A 961 -39.07 -16.87 48.95
N PRO A 962 -39.11 -16.22 50.13
CA PRO A 962 -38.52 -14.93 50.49
C PRO A 962 -37.11 -15.03 51.10
N ILE A 963 -36.31 -13.95 50.99
CA ILE A 963 -34.94 -13.81 51.51
C ILE A 963 -34.95 -12.80 52.67
N SER A 964 -34.39 -13.18 53.83
CA SER A 964 -34.20 -12.26 54.98
C SER A 964 -32.92 -11.42 54.83
N GLU A 965 -32.74 -10.40 55.68
CA GLU A 965 -31.52 -9.58 55.72
C GLU A 965 -30.27 -10.44 55.97
N VAL A 966 -30.37 -11.36 56.94
CA VAL A 966 -29.31 -12.31 57.30
C VAL A 966 -29.07 -13.33 56.17
N GLY A 967 -30.13 -13.75 55.47
CA GLY A 967 -30.02 -14.60 54.28
C GLY A 967 -29.29 -13.90 53.12
N ALA A 968 -29.60 -12.63 52.86
CA ALA A 968 -28.92 -11.83 51.84
C ALA A 968 -27.44 -11.60 52.18
N GLU A 969 -27.11 -11.42 53.46
CA GLU A 969 -25.74 -11.32 53.95
C GLU A 969 -24.97 -12.64 53.76
N GLN A 970 -25.57 -13.79 54.06
CA GLN A 970 -24.97 -15.11 53.80
C GLN A 970 -24.73 -15.35 52.30
N MET A 971 -25.70 -15.04 51.43
CA MET A 971 -25.56 -15.21 49.98
C MET A 971 -24.48 -14.29 49.39
N LEU A 972 -24.24 -13.14 50.02
CA LEU A 972 -23.17 -12.21 49.64
C LEU A 972 -21.80 -12.78 50.01
N LEU A 973 -21.67 -13.38 51.20
CA LEU A 973 -20.46 -14.13 51.59
C LEU A 973 -20.22 -15.33 50.67
N ASP A 974 -21.26 -16.08 50.35
CA ASP A 974 -21.21 -17.19 49.40
C ASP A 974 -20.73 -16.73 48.01
N SER A 975 -21.14 -15.54 47.56
CA SER A 975 -20.65 -14.92 46.32
C SER A 975 -19.14 -14.63 46.37
N TYR A 976 -18.61 -14.16 47.51
CA TYR A 976 -17.16 -13.93 47.67
C TYR A 976 -16.36 -15.24 47.69
N VAL A 977 -16.90 -16.29 48.31
CA VAL A 977 -16.28 -17.63 48.30
C VAL A 977 -16.25 -18.21 46.89
N LEU A 978 -17.36 -18.11 46.14
CA LEU A 978 -17.43 -18.53 44.73
C LEU A 978 -16.47 -17.72 43.86
N LYS A 979 -16.41 -16.40 44.05
CA LYS A 979 -15.49 -15.51 43.35
C LYS A 979 -14.03 -15.95 43.56
N LYS A 980 -13.63 -16.24 44.79
CA LYS A 980 -12.29 -16.76 45.10
C LYS A 980 -12.07 -18.12 44.45
N GLY A 981 -13.01 -19.05 44.59
CA GLY A 981 -12.91 -20.39 44.00
C GLY A 981 -12.81 -20.39 42.47
N PHE A 982 -13.47 -19.44 41.81
CA PHE A 982 -13.40 -19.29 40.35
C PHE A 982 -12.07 -18.71 39.87
N THR A 983 -11.37 -17.88 40.66
CA THR A 983 -10.04 -17.39 40.27
C THR A 983 -8.99 -18.49 40.09
N GLU A 984 -9.21 -19.65 40.71
CA GLU A 984 -8.31 -20.81 40.68
C GLU A 984 -8.58 -21.75 39.48
N LEU A 985 -9.62 -21.48 38.66
CA LEU A 985 -10.04 -22.38 37.57
C LEU A 985 -8.97 -22.64 36.48
N PRO A 986 -8.24 -21.63 35.97
CA PRO A 986 -7.26 -21.85 34.91
C PRO A 986 -6.02 -22.61 35.38
N THR A 987 -5.73 -22.56 36.69
CA THR A 987 -4.52 -23.13 37.31
C THR A 987 -4.77 -24.52 37.90
N LEU A 988 -5.94 -25.13 37.69
CA LEU A 988 -6.32 -26.41 38.32
C LEU A 988 -5.42 -27.60 37.92
N ASN A 989 -4.80 -27.53 36.74
CA ASN A 989 -3.93 -28.60 36.21
C ASN A 989 -2.46 -28.18 36.10
N GLU A 990 -2.11 -26.99 36.61
CA GLU A 990 -0.73 -26.47 36.62
C GLU A 990 -0.04 -26.78 37.96
N GLU A 991 1.28 -26.58 38.02
CA GLU A 991 2.03 -26.87 39.25
C GLU A 991 1.53 -26.03 40.44
N PRO A 992 1.48 -26.60 41.67
CA PRO A 992 1.05 -25.87 42.85
C PRO A 992 1.89 -24.60 43.07
N GLY A 993 1.26 -23.42 42.99
CA GLY A 993 1.93 -22.12 43.14
C GLY A 993 1.93 -21.26 41.87
N THR A 994 1.44 -21.78 40.73
CA THR A 994 1.28 -20.99 39.51
C THR A 994 0.22 -19.91 39.70
N ALA A 995 0.59 -18.65 39.46
CA ALA A 995 -0.30 -17.52 39.67
C ALA A 995 -1.33 -17.41 38.53
N PRO A 996 -2.64 -17.23 38.82
CA PRO A 996 -3.64 -17.13 37.78
C PRO A 996 -3.45 -15.85 36.94
N PRO A 997 -3.75 -15.87 35.62
CA PRO A 997 -3.57 -14.71 34.76
C PRO A 997 -4.34 -13.48 35.27
N ALA A 998 -3.67 -12.32 35.39
CA ALA A 998 -4.29 -11.09 35.91
C ALA A 998 -5.53 -10.65 35.11
N SER A 999 -5.53 -10.89 33.80
CA SER A 999 -6.68 -10.64 32.92
C SER A 999 -7.87 -11.55 33.23
N PHE A 1000 -7.65 -12.77 33.74
CA PHE A 1000 -8.71 -13.68 34.18
C PHE A 1000 -9.33 -13.19 35.46
N ILE A 1001 -8.49 -12.87 36.45
CA ILE A 1001 -8.93 -12.35 37.75
C ILE A 1001 -9.79 -11.10 37.54
N LYS A 1002 -9.38 -10.19 36.65
CA LYS A 1002 -10.16 -9.00 36.31
C LYS A 1002 -11.55 -9.36 35.75
N ARG A 1003 -11.65 -10.36 34.87
CA ARG A 1003 -12.93 -10.80 34.30
C ARG A 1003 -13.81 -11.50 35.32
N VAL A 1004 -13.26 -12.38 36.16
CA VAL A 1004 -13.96 -13.01 37.29
C VAL A 1004 -14.52 -11.94 38.23
N ASN A 1005 -13.71 -10.93 38.57
CA ASN A 1005 -14.14 -9.81 39.39
C ASN A 1005 -15.28 -9.04 38.75
N GLN A 1006 -15.19 -8.75 37.45
CA GLN A 1006 -16.22 -8.01 36.72
C GLN A 1006 -17.54 -8.80 36.66
N SER A 1007 -17.50 -10.08 36.32
CA SER A 1007 -18.70 -10.91 36.17
C SER A 1007 -19.38 -11.22 37.50
N MET A 1008 -18.62 -11.52 38.56
CA MET A 1008 -19.18 -11.75 39.90
C MET A 1008 -19.65 -10.46 40.57
N SER A 1009 -19.02 -9.31 40.31
CA SER A 1009 -19.46 -8.02 40.89
C SER A 1009 -20.88 -7.61 40.47
N LYS A 1010 -21.42 -8.21 39.40
CA LYS A 1010 -22.80 -7.99 38.97
C LYS A 1010 -23.80 -8.45 40.02
N ILE A 1011 -23.46 -9.41 40.89
CA ILE A 1011 -24.36 -9.95 41.91
C ILE A 1011 -24.50 -9.01 43.13
N ASP A 1012 -23.44 -8.26 43.45
CA ASP A 1012 -23.34 -7.44 44.66
C ASP A 1012 -24.49 -6.42 44.82
N PRO A 1013 -24.90 -5.64 43.80
CA PRO A 1013 -25.93 -4.62 43.98
C PRO A 1013 -27.29 -5.21 44.35
N LEU A 1014 -27.61 -6.41 43.84
CA LEU A 1014 -28.84 -7.12 44.16
C LEU A 1014 -28.88 -7.52 45.64
N LEU A 1015 -27.83 -8.19 46.12
CA LEU A 1015 -27.76 -8.69 47.49
C LEU A 1015 -27.63 -7.55 48.51
N LYS A 1016 -26.87 -6.49 48.19
CA LYS A 1016 -26.77 -5.28 49.03
C LYS A 1016 -28.11 -4.56 49.19
N THR A 1017 -28.93 -4.51 48.13
CA THR A 1017 -30.28 -3.93 48.21
C THR A 1017 -31.20 -4.77 49.10
N LEU A 1018 -31.07 -6.09 49.07
CA LEU A 1018 -31.86 -7.00 49.92
C LEU A 1018 -31.46 -6.95 51.40
N GLN A 1019 -30.21 -6.58 51.71
CA GLN A 1019 -29.68 -6.46 53.09
C GLN A 1019 -30.23 -5.24 53.85
N VAL A 1020 -30.65 -4.17 53.16
CA VAL A 1020 -31.11 -2.92 53.78
C VAL A 1020 -32.44 -3.14 54.49
N ARG A 1021 -32.63 -2.68 55.72
CA ARG A 1021 -33.92 -2.82 56.45
C ARG A 1021 -35.08 -2.11 55.75
N PRO A 1022 -36.30 -2.70 55.73
CA PRO A 1022 -37.48 -2.08 55.13
C PRO A 1022 -38.08 -0.95 56.00
N SER A 1023 -37.62 -0.78 57.24
CA SER A 1023 -38.00 0.31 58.14
C SER A 1023 -36.74 1.10 58.54
N PRO A 1024 -36.67 2.43 58.29
CA PRO A 1024 -37.69 3.27 57.67
C PRO A 1024 -37.85 3.02 56.15
N PRO A 1025 -39.07 3.17 55.58
CA PRO A 1025 -39.40 2.80 54.19
C PRO A 1025 -38.61 3.58 53.13
N GLU A 1026 -38.15 4.79 53.46
CA GLU A 1026 -37.33 5.64 52.60
C GLU A 1026 -35.95 5.01 52.33
N ALA A 1027 -35.39 4.28 53.30
CA ALA A 1027 -34.05 3.70 53.19
C ALA A 1027 -33.98 2.61 52.11
N LEU A 1028 -35.03 1.79 51.97
CA LEU A 1028 -35.09 0.72 50.97
C LEU A 1028 -35.26 1.28 49.55
N VAL A 1029 -36.08 2.32 49.39
CA VAL A 1029 -36.27 3.03 48.12
C VAL A 1029 -34.97 3.69 47.67
N GLN A 1030 -34.26 4.35 48.61
CA GLN A 1030 -32.98 4.98 48.32
C GLN A 1030 -31.88 3.94 47.99
N ALA A 1031 -31.83 2.82 48.71
CA ALA A 1031 -30.89 1.73 48.42
C ALA A 1031 -31.11 1.13 47.03
N TYR A 1032 -32.36 0.97 46.60
CA TYR A 1032 -32.69 0.51 45.24
C TYR A 1032 -32.20 1.49 44.16
N LEU A 1033 -32.45 2.80 44.36
CA LEU A 1033 -32.03 3.85 43.43
C LEU A 1033 -30.50 4.00 43.34
N ILE A 1034 -29.76 3.69 44.42
CA ILE A 1034 -28.29 3.73 44.45
C ILE A 1034 -27.67 2.47 43.84
N HIS A 1035 -28.18 1.29 44.19
CA HIS A 1035 -27.53 0.03 43.83
C HIS A 1035 -28.00 -0.53 42.49
N ILE A 1036 -29.30 -0.53 42.18
CA ILE A 1036 -29.86 -1.06 40.93
C ILE A 1036 -30.00 0.05 39.88
N ALA A 1037 -30.23 1.29 40.33
CA ALA A 1037 -30.17 2.51 39.52
C ALA A 1037 -31.05 2.51 38.26
N ASP A 1038 -32.26 1.94 38.35
CA ASP A 1038 -33.26 1.97 37.28
C ASP A 1038 -34.60 2.61 37.70
N LYS A 1039 -35.41 2.98 36.70
CA LYS A 1039 -36.74 3.61 36.87
C LYS A 1039 -37.90 2.60 36.78
N SER A 1040 -37.62 1.30 36.83
CA SER A 1040 -38.58 0.26 36.47
C SER A 1040 -39.43 -0.21 37.64
N ASP A 1041 -40.73 0.11 37.60
CA ASP A 1041 -41.70 -0.35 38.59
C ASP A 1041 -41.78 -1.90 38.64
N THR A 1042 -41.50 -2.57 37.52
CA THR A 1042 -41.50 -4.04 37.43
C THR A 1042 -40.32 -4.65 38.16
N ASN A 1043 -39.11 -4.10 37.99
CA ASN A 1043 -37.92 -4.58 38.68
C ASN A 1043 -37.98 -4.28 40.17
N PHE A 1044 -38.50 -3.11 40.57
CA PHE A 1044 -38.67 -2.77 41.98
C PHE A 1044 -39.66 -3.71 42.67
N ARG A 1045 -40.80 -4.05 42.02
CA ARG A 1045 -41.73 -5.08 42.52
C ARG A 1045 -41.07 -6.44 42.69
N LYS A 1046 -40.21 -6.87 41.76
CA LYS A 1046 -39.46 -8.14 41.89
C LYS A 1046 -38.58 -8.15 43.15
N ILE A 1047 -37.93 -7.04 43.49
CA ILE A 1047 -37.12 -6.90 44.71
C ILE A 1047 -37.99 -6.94 45.97
N LEU A 1048 -39.15 -6.27 45.97
CA LEU A 1048 -40.10 -6.31 47.09
C LEU A 1048 -40.65 -7.73 47.33
N ASP A 1049 -40.92 -8.47 46.26
CA ASP A 1049 -41.35 -9.87 46.31
C ASP A 1049 -40.24 -10.81 46.82
N LEU A 1050 -38.98 -10.57 46.42
CA LEU A 1050 -37.83 -11.33 46.92
C LEU A 1050 -37.65 -11.17 48.41
N LYS A 1051 -37.92 -9.99 48.94
CA LYS A 1051 -37.85 -9.69 50.38
C LYS A 1051 -39.07 -10.18 51.18
N GLY A 1052 -40.15 -10.57 50.51
CA GLY A 1052 -41.36 -11.06 51.17
C GLY A 1052 -42.22 -9.98 51.83
N ILE A 1053 -42.13 -8.72 51.39
CA ILE A 1053 -42.95 -7.61 51.93
C ILE A 1053 -44.42 -7.83 51.56
N ARG A 1054 -45.34 -7.59 52.51
CA ARG A 1054 -46.77 -7.80 52.32
C ARG A 1054 -47.31 -6.83 51.26
N LYS A 1055 -48.25 -7.29 50.41
CA LYS A 1055 -48.84 -6.47 49.33
C LYS A 1055 -49.42 -5.12 49.79
N ALA A 1056 -49.92 -5.03 51.03
CA ALA A 1056 -50.41 -3.78 51.61
C ALA A 1056 -49.30 -2.73 51.81
N GLU A 1057 -48.12 -3.16 52.25
CA GLU A 1057 -46.93 -2.31 52.47
C GLU A 1057 -46.18 -2.01 51.16
N GLN A 1058 -46.28 -2.91 50.17
CA GLN A 1058 -45.71 -2.68 48.84
C GLN A 1058 -46.32 -1.45 48.13
N THR A 1059 -47.61 -1.19 48.34
CA THR A 1059 -48.30 -0.05 47.70
C THR A 1059 -47.72 1.28 48.19
N GLN A 1060 -47.50 1.41 49.50
CA GLN A 1060 -46.87 2.59 50.11
C GLN A 1060 -45.43 2.81 49.63
N LEU A 1061 -44.65 1.73 49.47
CA LEU A 1061 -43.27 1.81 48.97
C LEU A 1061 -43.22 2.16 47.47
N LEU A 1062 -44.19 1.70 46.68
CA LEU A 1062 -44.30 2.06 45.26
C LEU A 1062 -44.67 3.54 45.08
N ASP A 1063 -45.56 4.07 45.92
CA ASP A 1063 -45.91 5.49 45.89
C ASP A 1063 -44.71 6.36 46.28
N LEU A 1064 -43.95 5.98 47.31
CA LEU A 1064 -42.69 6.63 47.68
C LEU A 1064 -41.66 6.55 46.54
N PHE A 1065 -41.47 5.38 45.92
CA PHE A 1065 -40.60 5.23 44.76
C PHE A 1065 -41.00 6.15 43.60
N SER A 1066 -42.31 6.28 43.34
CA SER A 1066 -42.82 7.21 42.31
C SER A 1066 -42.51 8.68 42.61
N ALA A 1067 -42.56 9.07 43.89
CA ALA A 1067 -42.23 10.42 44.33
C ALA A 1067 -40.73 10.72 44.23
N PHE A 1068 -39.87 9.76 44.62
CA PHE A 1068 -38.41 9.90 44.49
C PHE A 1068 -37.93 9.87 43.03
N ARG A 1069 -38.63 9.13 42.14
CA ARG A 1069 -38.40 9.11 40.68
C ARG A 1069 -38.66 10.46 40.01
N ALA A 1070 -39.60 11.25 40.53
CA ALA A 1070 -39.95 12.57 40.01
C ALA A 1070 -39.00 13.70 40.51
N SER A 1071 -38.03 13.38 41.36
CA SER A 1071 -37.07 14.35 41.89
C SER A 1071 -35.96 14.70 40.86
N PRO A 1072 -35.55 15.99 40.73
CA PRO A 1072 -34.52 16.43 39.78
C PRO A 1072 -33.17 15.72 39.94
N ASN A 1073 -32.87 15.24 41.15
CA ASN A 1073 -31.61 14.56 41.47
C ASN A 1073 -31.46 13.17 40.80
N HIS A 1074 -32.52 12.62 40.21
CA HIS A 1074 -32.54 11.27 39.62
C HIS A 1074 -32.94 11.25 38.12
N GLU A 1075 -32.84 12.39 37.42
CA GLU A 1075 -33.19 12.51 36.00
C GLU A 1075 -32.35 11.58 35.09
N ASN A 1076 -31.08 11.33 35.43
CA ASN A 1076 -30.12 10.55 34.65
C ASN A 1076 -30.22 9.01 34.81
N LEU A 1077 -31.20 8.47 35.55
CA LEU A 1077 -31.34 7.00 35.73
C LEU A 1077 -31.88 6.30 34.48
N VAL A 1078 -31.42 5.07 34.22
CA VAL A 1078 -31.78 4.24 33.06
C VAL A 1078 -33.22 3.71 33.21
N GLN A 1079 -33.99 3.62 32.10
CA GLN A 1079 -35.39 3.19 32.13
C GLN A 1079 -35.60 1.76 32.63
N ASN A 1080 -34.76 0.83 32.17
CA ASN A 1080 -34.70 -0.56 32.66
C ASN A 1080 -33.23 -0.96 32.69
N SER A 1081 -32.72 -1.38 33.85
CA SER A 1081 -31.39 -2.00 33.87
C SER A 1081 -31.47 -3.38 33.20
N PRO A 1082 -30.62 -3.68 32.19
CA PRO A 1082 -30.59 -4.99 31.52
C PRO A 1082 -30.23 -6.15 32.47
N PHE A 1083 -29.89 -5.82 33.71
CA PHE A 1083 -29.57 -6.74 34.80
C PHE A 1083 -30.76 -7.60 35.28
N LEU A 1084 -32.00 -7.08 35.25
CA LEU A 1084 -33.21 -7.77 35.77
C LEU A 1084 -34.30 -8.03 34.70
N THR A 1085 -34.10 -7.49 33.49
CA THR A 1085 -35.02 -7.64 32.35
C THR A 1085 -35.09 -9.07 31.77
N PRO A 1086 -34.00 -9.88 31.73
CA PRO A 1086 -34.05 -11.24 31.17
C PRO A 1086 -34.76 -12.30 32.02
N LEU A 1087 -35.18 -11.97 33.25
CA LEU A 1087 -35.67 -12.94 34.22
C LEU A 1087 -37.19 -12.74 34.47
N GLN A 1088 -38.02 -13.28 33.57
CA GLN A 1088 -39.47 -13.42 33.77
C GLN A 1088 -39.78 -14.74 34.51
N ILE A 1089 -40.53 -14.66 35.61
CA ILE A 1089 -41.06 -15.81 36.37
C ILE A 1089 -42.47 -16.10 35.84
N GLN A 1090 -42.71 -17.29 35.29
CA GLN A 1090 -44.07 -17.79 35.00
C GLN A 1090 -44.79 -18.11 36.31
N THR A 1091 -45.93 -17.45 36.55
CA THR A 1091 -46.83 -17.77 37.67
C THR A 1091 -47.69 -18.99 37.35
N ALA A 1092 -47.65 -20.00 38.22
CA ALA A 1092 -48.47 -21.20 38.13
C ALA A 1092 -49.97 -20.90 38.34
N GLY A 1093 -50.84 -21.35 37.42
CA GLY A 1093 -52.29 -21.32 37.59
C GLY A 1093 -53.11 -21.73 36.34
N SER A 1094 -53.81 -22.85 36.47
CA SER A 1094 -54.87 -23.42 35.60
C SER A 1094 -54.47 -24.35 34.44
N VAL A 1095 -55.05 -25.54 34.50
CA VAL A 1095 -54.90 -26.70 33.60
C VAL A 1095 -55.87 -26.54 32.43
N GLY A 1096 -55.35 -26.60 31.20
CA GLY A 1096 -56.13 -26.66 29.96
C GLY A 1096 -55.22 -27.00 28.79
N SER A 1097 -55.40 -28.18 28.23
CA SER A 1097 -54.57 -28.82 27.21
C SER A 1097 -54.55 -28.09 25.87
N THR A 1098 -53.40 -27.50 25.51
CA THR A 1098 -52.92 -27.34 24.13
C THR A 1098 -51.39 -27.32 24.15
N ALA A 1099 -50.77 -28.43 23.76
CA ALA A 1099 -49.32 -28.53 23.61
C ALA A 1099 -48.89 -27.76 22.36
N GLY A 1100 -48.34 -26.56 22.55
CA GLY A 1100 -47.77 -25.77 21.47
C GLY A 1100 -47.38 -24.38 21.96
N SER A 1101 -46.08 -24.08 21.89
CA SER A 1101 -45.48 -22.73 21.92
C SER A 1101 -45.74 -21.89 23.17
N VAL A 1102 -44.73 -21.74 24.06
CA VAL A 1102 -44.08 -20.46 24.44
C VAL A 1102 -42.86 -20.78 25.33
N MET A 1103 -41.68 -20.95 24.72
CA MET A 1103 -40.36 -20.80 25.34
C MET A 1103 -39.53 -19.95 24.37
N GLY A 1104 -39.57 -18.64 24.54
CA GLY A 1104 -38.95 -17.71 23.62
C GLY A 1104 -38.60 -16.42 24.32
N THR A 1105 -37.44 -16.41 24.99
CA THR A 1105 -36.52 -15.27 25.15
C THR A 1105 -35.30 -15.79 25.92
N MET A 1106 -34.11 -15.69 25.30
CA MET A 1106 -32.85 -16.41 25.60
C MET A 1106 -32.76 -17.84 25.00
N GLY A 1107 -33.32 -18.02 23.81
CA GLY A 1107 -33.04 -19.19 22.97
C GLY A 1107 -31.90 -18.90 22.00
N THR A 1108 -30.79 -19.62 22.11
CA THR A 1108 -30.03 -20.02 20.92
C THR A 1108 -30.98 -20.68 19.91
N PRO A 1109 -30.75 -20.58 18.59
CA PRO A 1109 -31.65 -21.17 17.61
C PRO A 1109 -31.86 -22.65 17.91
N SER A 1110 -33.11 -23.09 17.76
CA SER A 1110 -33.52 -24.48 17.79
C SER A 1110 -32.57 -25.35 16.96
N LEU A 1111 -32.00 -26.39 17.59
CA LEU A 1111 -31.31 -27.52 16.96
C LEU A 1111 -32.33 -28.44 16.27
N GLY A 1112 -33.03 -27.91 15.28
CA GLY A 1112 -34.05 -28.63 14.51
C GLY A 1112 -34.13 -28.13 13.07
N GLY A 1113 -33.55 -28.89 12.14
CA GLY A 1113 -33.91 -28.95 10.72
C GLY A 1113 -33.72 -27.72 9.83
N GLY A 1114 -33.26 -26.58 10.34
CA GLY A 1114 -33.05 -25.35 9.55
C GLY A 1114 -31.59 -25.18 9.11
N ARG A 1115 -31.39 -24.95 7.81
CA ARG A 1115 -30.10 -24.64 7.16
C ARG A 1115 -29.32 -23.58 7.97
N PHE A 1116 -28.09 -23.91 8.37
CA PHE A 1116 -27.21 -23.06 9.19
C PHE A 1116 -26.84 -21.76 8.44
N ASP A 1117 -27.21 -20.60 9.00
CA ASP A 1117 -26.81 -19.29 8.47
C ASP A 1117 -25.49 -18.85 9.11
N ALA A 1118 -24.39 -19.21 8.44
CA ALA A 1118 -23.02 -18.92 8.85
C ALA A 1118 -22.72 -17.40 8.88
N ALA A 1119 -23.40 -16.60 8.06
CA ALA A 1119 -23.12 -15.17 7.93
C ALA A 1119 -23.70 -14.34 9.09
N GLY A 1120 -24.89 -14.69 9.57
CA GLY A 1120 -25.53 -14.03 10.72
C GLY A 1120 -24.85 -14.35 12.05
N LEU A 1121 -24.40 -15.59 12.23
CA LEU A 1121 -23.68 -16.03 13.44
C LEU A 1121 -22.22 -15.58 13.42
N GLY A 1122 -21.60 -15.54 12.23
CA GLY A 1122 -20.30 -14.93 11.97
C GLY A 1122 -20.28 -13.45 12.37
N ASN A 1123 -21.22 -12.62 11.91
CA ASN A 1123 -21.25 -11.20 12.28
C ASN A 1123 -21.53 -10.95 13.77
N MET A 1124 -22.36 -11.78 14.43
CA MET A 1124 -22.60 -11.66 15.87
C MET A 1124 -21.43 -12.20 16.72
N LEU A 1125 -20.66 -13.17 16.21
CA LEU A 1125 -19.45 -13.68 16.86
C LEU A 1125 -18.21 -12.84 16.55
N VAL A 1126 -18.11 -12.24 15.37
CA VAL A 1126 -17.05 -11.29 14.99
C VAL A 1126 -17.10 -10.09 15.92
N ASN A 1127 -18.27 -9.58 16.30
CA ASN A 1127 -18.35 -8.52 17.32
C ASN A 1127 -17.94 -8.97 18.73
N ALA A 1128 -18.03 -10.27 19.06
CA ALA A 1128 -17.61 -10.80 20.36
C ALA A 1128 -16.16 -11.34 20.38
N ALA A 1129 -15.61 -11.70 19.21
CA ALA A 1129 -14.26 -12.21 19.01
C ALA A 1129 -13.27 -11.09 18.62
N ARG A 1130 -13.72 -10.03 17.94
CA ARG A 1130 -12.91 -8.83 17.64
C ARG A 1130 -12.54 -8.08 18.93
N ASP A 1131 -13.46 -8.01 19.90
CA ASP A 1131 -13.18 -7.54 21.27
C ASP A 1131 -12.19 -8.43 22.05
N GLY A 1132 -11.99 -9.68 21.62
CA GLY A 1132 -11.07 -10.64 22.24
C GLY A 1132 -9.71 -10.75 21.53
N VAL A 1133 -9.65 -10.52 20.22
CA VAL A 1133 -8.46 -10.75 19.37
C VAL A 1133 -7.64 -9.47 19.19
N ASP A 1134 -8.24 -8.28 19.26
CA ASP A 1134 -7.53 -6.99 19.14
C ASP A 1134 -6.62 -6.65 20.35
N ARG A 1135 -6.51 -7.56 21.34
CA ARG A 1135 -5.59 -7.46 22.48
C ARG A 1135 -4.48 -8.51 22.52
N PHE A 1136 -4.40 -9.41 21.54
CA PHE A 1136 -3.34 -10.42 21.45
C PHE A 1136 -2.50 -10.19 20.21
N GLY A 1137 -1.47 -9.37 20.36
CA GLY A 1137 -0.43 -9.22 19.35
C GLY A 1137 0.23 -10.56 19.03
N SER A 1138 0.37 -10.85 17.75
CA SER A 1138 1.28 -11.89 17.27
C SER A 1138 2.71 -11.57 17.75
N PRO A 1139 3.48 -12.54 18.25
CA PRO A 1139 4.91 -12.35 18.45
C PRO A 1139 5.58 -12.24 17.08
N ALA A 1140 6.33 -11.15 16.88
CA ALA A 1140 7.27 -11.03 15.76
C ALA A 1140 8.32 -12.14 15.83
N PRO A 1141 8.86 -12.59 14.68
CA PRO A 1141 9.72 -13.77 14.62
C PRO A 1141 11.12 -13.46 15.15
N GLY A 1142 11.59 -14.27 16.11
CA GLY A 1142 13.01 -14.45 16.39
C GLY A 1142 13.47 -14.04 17.79
N GLN A 1143 13.46 -15.01 18.72
CA GLN A 1143 14.57 -15.29 19.66
C GLN A 1143 14.16 -16.48 20.55
N GLN A 1144 14.53 -17.69 20.12
CA GLN A 1144 14.66 -18.83 21.02
C GLN A 1144 16.15 -19.11 21.21
N GLN A 1145 16.65 -18.76 22.39
CA GLN A 1145 17.90 -19.27 22.92
C GLN A 1145 17.58 -20.58 23.65
N ALA A 1146 18.12 -21.68 23.11
CA ALA A 1146 17.99 -23.03 23.63
C ALA A 1146 19.10 -23.36 24.65
N GLY A 1147 18.79 -24.32 25.53
CA GLY A 1147 19.78 -25.13 26.25
C GLY A 1147 19.05 -26.10 27.20
N GLY A 1148 19.23 -27.41 27.16
CA GLY A 1148 20.15 -28.23 26.37
C GLY A 1148 20.05 -29.71 26.78
N ALA A 1149 21.06 -30.47 26.34
CA ALA A 1149 21.40 -31.88 26.63
C ALA A 1149 20.71 -32.93 25.73
N ASP A 1150 21.40 -33.88 25.06
CA ASP A 1150 22.83 -34.21 24.97
C ASP A 1150 23.07 -35.22 23.81
N GLY A 1151 24.31 -35.28 23.31
CA GLY A 1151 24.91 -36.36 22.50
C GLY A 1151 24.77 -36.26 20.96
N GLY A 1152 25.78 -36.00 20.14
CA GLY A 1152 27.25 -35.99 20.31
C GLY A 1152 27.91 -36.96 19.32
N ALA A 1153 28.54 -36.42 18.26
CA ALA A 1153 29.73 -36.89 17.52
C ALA A 1153 29.71 -36.35 16.07
N ASN A 1154 30.41 -35.27 15.73
CA ASN A 1154 31.87 -35.08 15.55
C ASN A 1154 32.34 -35.30 14.12
N LEU A 1155 32.59 -34.20 13.40
CA LEU A 1155 33.91 -33.93 12.82
C LEU A 1155 34.08 -32.43 12.51
N GLU A 1156 34.65 -31.74 13.49
CA GLU A 1156 35.68 -30.68 13.41
C GLU A 1156 35.95 -30.04 12.03
N SER A 1157 35.78 -28.73 11.92
CA SER A 1157 36.81 -27.71 12.22
C SER A 1157 37.57 -27.28 10.96
N ASN A 1158 37.33 -26.03 10.54
CA ASN A 1158 38.35 -25.19 9.94
C ASN A 1158 37.86 -23.73 9.97
N LEU A 1159 38.38 -23.02 10.98
CA LEU A 1159 38.79 -21.61 10.90
C LEU A 1159 37.70 -20.53 10.91
N LYS A 1160 37.24 -20.20 12.13
CA LYS A 1160 37.29 -18.79 12.58
C LYS A 1160 38.74 -18.50 12.97
N ASN A 1161 39.38 -17.68 12.15
CA ASN A 1161 40.48 -16.74 12.43
C ASN A 1161 40.95 -16.34 11.04
N ILE A 1162 40.73 -15.12 10.58
CA ILE A 1162 41.67 -14.03 10.83
C ILE A 1162 41.00 -12.72 10.37
N GLY A 1163 40.73 -11.83 11.32
CA GLY A 1163 40.86 -10.41 11.06
C GLY A 1163 42.34 -10.06 11.20
N LYS A 1164 42.93 -9.49 10.14
CA LYS A 1164 44.28 -8.91 10.02
C LYS A 1164 45.44 -9.87 9.70
N PHE A 1165 45.62 -10.14 8.41
CA PHE A 1165 46.94 -10.48 7.82
C PHE A 1165 47.06 -9.93 6.39
N PHE A 1166 46.95 -8.61 6.22
CA PHE A 1166 47.62 -7.87 5.14
C PHE A 1166 47.87 -6.43 5.62
N ARG A 1167 48.95 -6.25 6.39
CA ARG A 1167 49.88 -5.14 6.16
C ARG A 1167 51.27 -5.56 6.58
N ARG A 1168 52.11 -5.80 5.57
CA ARG A 1168 53.57 -5.70 5.59
C ARG A 1168 53.91 -5.45 4.12
N ASP A 1169 54.27 -4.22 3.74
CA ASP A 1169 55.53 -3.51 3.99
C ASP A 1169 55.27 -2.02 4.36
N VAL A 1170 56.10 -1.20 5.02
CA VAL A 1170 57.46 -1.25 5.58
C VAL A 1170 57.58 -0.05 6.56
N GLY A 1171 58.34 -0.19 7.66
CA GLY A 1171 59.15 0.89 8.24
C GLY A 1171 58.79 1.47 9.62
N GLY A 1172 59.62 1.14 10.64
CA GLY A 1172 60.22 2.21 11.46
C GLY A 1172 59.93 2.33 12.97
N PHE A 1173 60.51 1.43 13.77
CA PHE A 1173 61.31 1.70 15.00
C PHE A 1173 60.74 2.42 16.27
N ARG A 1174 60.82 1.65 17.38
CA ARG A 1174 61.14 1.97 18.80
C ARG A 1174 60.19 2.91 19.59
N GLY A 1175 59.78 2.62 20.83
CA GLY A 1175 60.18 1.61 21.80
C GLY A 1175 60.29 2.21 23.20
N PHE A 1176 59.77 1.47 24.21
CA PHE A 1176 59.90 1.64 25.67
C PHE A 1176 59.09 2.78 26.32
N GLY A 1177 58.28 2.57 27.36
CA GLY A 1177 57.94 1.38 28.16
C GLY A 1177 57.68 1.77 29.61
N ARG A 1178 56.60 1.21 30.20
CA ARG A 1178 56.37 0.84 31.62
C ARG A 1178 56.52 1.93 32.71
N SER A 1179 55.81 1.92 33.84
CA SER A 1179 54.84 1.01 34.50
C SER A 1179 54.24 1.81 35.68
N GLU A 1180 52.93 1.76 35.88
CA GLU A 1180 52.21 1.09 36.99
C GLU A 1180 52.29 1.76 38.37
N ASP A 1181 51.13 2.22 38.83
CA ASP A 1181 50.45 1.89 40.10
C ASP A 1181 49.37 2.98 40.32
N GLY A 1182 48.10 2.73 40.61
CA GLY A 1182 47.42 1.55 41.12
C GLY A 1182 46.32 2.05 42.06
N ARG A 1183 45.07 2.10 41.57
CA ARG A 1183 43.81 1.94 42.31
C ARG A 1183 42.62 1.95 41.36
#